data_AF-A0A2E1FN27-F1
#
_entry.id   AF-A0A2E1FN27-F1
#
_cell.length_a   1.000
_cell.length_b   1.000
_cell.length_c   1.000
_cell.angle_alpha   90.00
_cell.angle_beta   90.00
_cell.angle_gamma   90.00
#
_symmetry.space_group_name_H-M   'P 1'
#
loop_
_entity.id
_entity.type
_entity.pdbx_description
1 polymer ?
#
loop_
_entity_poly.entity_id
_entity_poly.type
_entity_poly.pdbx_seq_one_letter_code
_entity_poly.pdbx_strand_id
1 'polypeptide(L)'
;MNRFVSLFSVVTVLFLSIFLQAESNVSYAQGSYWSDVSVRSDEGSPTIQPSVYRTVAIDIENLRQVLDSAPHEKEISARNSSAIIELPMPDGTMELFSFVNSPVMAPELAEKYPEIQVFVGQGIDNPSAVVRFDITPQGFHAMILRSESTVYIDPFTSGDLTKCISYTKKSFYETTDKQLEGCVVKEGHLGEVTPKSINAVHTPESVKSKPEVLQMGIQKSMMVSNGSTLRTYRLALACTGEYAQYHGGTVAGVLAAMNTSMARVNGVFERDVCIRMVIVPNNENVIFLNSGSDPYSNGNGGAMLSQNQSTCNSEIGSSNYDIGHVFSTGGGGVAYLQSPCGGNKAGGVTGQNSPVNDPFDIDYVAHEMGHQWGGNHTQNNSCNRSSGAAYEPGSASTIMGYAGICAPNLQSNSDDHFHNHSINEMISFTVNGNGNSCASASATNNSIPTVTTLGGGNTIPANTPFELIASGSDADGDAITYNWEQYDLGPSTASGDNNLTNPSGNQTIFRSWPSTASNTRVFPRPIDLVNGTTTIGEHMPTYSRGLQFKCSVRDNRSGGGAFTDELMSLSVDGNSGPFVVTSPNSGSVPNGFATITWDVAGTNQSPVNCSTVKILLSTDGGYSFPYELAAGVSNSGSATVLIPNITTTTARFKVKGEGNVFFDISNSNVTITQGVGGADWDVAVQGVSGLSPEGCGTDVSPSISIVNLGLQTITNFSLSYSLDGTETTSQGWTGSLASGASVDVALCPSGDSCVDLGSGTHTIDVSVVLSSSDGIDEDLSNNQLSTQFVTLGGSQVTLTLLTDNYPEETTWTVVNEDGATVWSGGPYSESQTEYVETTCLTLGCYTLSVLDSYGDGMTYGGVTGNYELVDASGEILAQIVEGAGFGAQADHLFCLELAGVSGCTDPLSPNYNPDATIDDGSCLIAIDGCINSLACNYNPLANVDDGTCVFAQAGYDCAGDCLFDVDGDGICDADEIPGCLELDACNYNSLATDPGECIYPLEGFDCQGVSLCPLDLNNNGSIEVSDLLIILSDFGCTSGCIGDVNGDGVVTVSDILNILSSFGEPCPVL
;
A
#
# COMPACT_ATOMS: atom_id res chain seq x y z
N MET A 1 34.24 -52.17 -56.66
CA MET A 1 34.80 -50.81 -56.90
C MET A 1 33.81 -50.01 -57.72
N ASN A 2 33.54 -48.79 -57.24
CA ASN A 2 32.75 -47.69 -57.81
C ASN A 2 31.22 -47.84 -57.89
N ARG A 3 30.54 -47.39 -56.83
CA ARG A 3 29.43 -46.42 -56.90
C ARG A 3 29.33 -45.63 -55.59
N PHE A 4 30.33 -44.79 -55.34
CA PHE A 4 30.19 -43.57 -54.54
C PHE A 4 30.04 -42.41 -55.53
N VAL A 5 29.30 -41.36 -55.15
CA VAL A 5 29.03 -40.12 -55.90
C VAL A 5 27.80 -40.16 -56.82
N SER A 6 26.60 -39.91 -56.27
CA SER A 6 25.50 -39.19 -56.94
C SER A 6 24.28 -39.00 -56.00
N LEU A 7 24.45 -38.45 -54.79
CA LEU A 7 23.32 -38.21 -53.88
C LEU A 7 23.42 -36.92 -53.04
N PHE A 8 24.13 -35.88 -53.52
CA PHE A 8 24.44 -34.70 -52.68
C PHE A 8 24.06 -33.33 -53.28
N SER A 9 23.18 -33.25 -54.29
CA SER A 9 22.78 -31.94 -54.85
C SER A 9 21.29 -31.78 -55.17
N VAL A 10 20.41 -32.64 -54.65
CA VAL A 10 18.94 -32.49 -54.82
C VAL A 10 18.19 -32.37 -53.50
N VAL A 11 18.85 -32.52 -52.34
CA VAL A 11 18.20 -32.46 -51.02
C VAL A 11 18.17 -31.04 -50.42
N THR A 12 18.96 -30.10 -50.95
CA THR A 12 19.14 -28.77 -50.32
C THR A 12 18.15 -27.70 -50.80
N VAL A 13 17.36 -27.94 -51.85
CA VAL A 13 16.38 -26.95 -52.37
C VAL A 13 14.92 -27.29 -52.00
N LEU A 14 14.65 -28.47 -51.44
CA LEU A 14 13.32 -28.81 -50.90
C LEU A 14 13.15 -28.58 -49.39
N PHE A 15 14.24 -28.33 -48.66
CA PHE A 15 14.20 -28.15 -47.20
C PHE A 15 14.17 -26.68 -46.73
N LEU A 16 14.37 -25.69 -47.62
CA LEU A 16 14.40 -24.27 -47.26
C LEU A 16 13.10 -23.50 -47.57
N SER A 17 12.09 -24.17 -48.13
CA SER A 17 10.77 -23.58 -48.46
C SER A 17 9.61 -24.21 -47.68
N ILE A 18 9.89 -25.06 -46.69
CA ILE A 18 8.88 -25.62 -45.75
C ILE A 18 9.02 -25.01 -44.33
N PHE A 19 10.08 -24.24 -44.07
CA PHE A 19 10.34 -23.61 -42.76
C PHE A 19 10.02 -22.11 -42.65
N LEU A 20 9.27 -21.53 -43.61
CA LEU A 20 8.98 -20.08 -43.64
C LEU A 20 7.53 -19.71 -43.96
N GLN A 21 6.58 -20.65 -43.93
CA GLN A 21 5.13 -20.38 -44.04
C GLN A 21 4.27 -21.29 -43.16
N ALA A 22 4.77 -21.65 -41.96
CA ALA A 22 3.94 -22.19 -40.88
C ALA A 22 3.79 -21.17 -39.72
N GLU A 23 4.01 -19.89 -40.00
CA GLU A 23 3.51 -18.78 -39.18
C GLU A 23 2.32 -18.18 -39.93
N SER A 24 1.20 -18.87 -39.85
CA SER A 24 -0.09 -18.29 -40.20
C SER A 24 -1.15 -18.91 -39.31
N ASN A 25 -1.56 -18.12 -38.33
CA ASN A 25 -2.83 -18.19 -37.63
C ASN A 25 -3.19 -19.56 -37.04
N VAL A 26 -2.67 -19.86 -35.85
CA VAL A 26 -3.53 -20.53 -34.86
C VAL A 26 -4.57 -19.48 -34.46
N SER A 27 -5.58 -19.33 -35.32
CA SER A 27 -6.86 -18.79 -34.89
C SER A 27 -7.36 -19.77 -33.84
N TYR A 28 -7.29 -19.38 -32.55
CA TYR A 28 -8.06 -20.04 -31.52
C TYR A 28 -9.50 -20.10 -32.03
N ALA A 29 -9.99 -21.30 -32.31
CA ALA A 29 -11.41 -21.50 -32.48
C ALA A 29 -12.02 -21.35 -31.08
N GLN A 30 -12.21 -20.11 -30.63
CA GLN A 30 -13.11 -19.77 -29.53
C GLN A 30 -14.54 -20.05 -30.02
N GLY A 31 -14.91 -21.33 -30.04
CA GLY A 31 -16.32 -21.71 -30.03
C GLY A 31 -16.83 -21.41 -28.62
N SER A 32 -17.86 -20.58 -28.50
CA SER A 32 -18.57 -20.39 -27.24
C SER A 32 -19.30 -21.70 -26.92
N TYR A 33 -18.69 -22.56 -26.09
CA TYR A 33 -19.30 -23.82 -25.62
C TYR A 33 -20.31 -23.57 -24.49
N TRP A 34 -20.52 -22.32 -24.09
CA TRP A 34 -21.54 -21.87 -23.18
C TRP A 34 -22.57 -21.00 -23.92
N SER A 35 -23.84 -21.17 -23.63
CA SER A 35 -24.86 -20.23 -24.10
C SER A 35 -25.94 -20.00 -23.05
N ASP A 36 -26.30 -18.74 -22.82
CA ASP A 36 -27.38 -18.40 -21.90
C ASP A 36 -28.72 -18.95 -22.39
N VAL A 37 -29.43 -19.63 -21.49
CA VAL A 37 -30.75 -20.21 -21.79
C VAL A 37 -31.76 -19.86 -20.72
N SER A 38 -32.96 -19.49 -21.13
CA SER A 38 -34.11 -19.36 -20.22
C SER A 38 -34.69 -20.73 -19.91
N VAL A 39 -34.89 -21.05 -18.62
CA VAL A 39 -35.63 -22.25 -18.21
C VAL A 39 -37.08 -22.15 -18.69
N ARG A 40 -37.53 -23.10 -19.51
CA ARG A 40 -38.93 -23.12 -19.96
C ARG A 40 -39.84 -23.68 -18.86
N SER A 41 -41.09 -23.25 -18.81
CA SER A 41 -42.06 -23.67 -17.77
C SER A 41 -42.31 -25.19 -17.71
N ASP A 42 -41.99 -25.92 -18.77
CA ASP A 42 -42.13 -27.36 -18.94
C ASP A 42 -40.85 -28.17 -18.61
N GLU A 43 -39.69 -27.52 -18.41
CA GLU A 43 -38.41 -28.18 -18.12
C GLU A 43 -38.20 -28.51 -16.62
N GLY A 44 -39.13 -28.10 -15.75
CA GLY A 44 -39.00 -28.29 -14.30
C GLY A 44 -38.00 -27.33 -13.63
N SER A 45 -37.73 -27.56 -12.34
CA SER A 45 -36.74 -26.80 -11.57
C SER A 45 -35.41 -27.57 -11.49
N PRO A 46 -34.27 -26.87 -11.37
CA PRO A 46 -33.00 -27.53 -11.16
C PRO A 46 -33.00 -28.39 -9.88
N THR A 47 -32.15 -29.42 -9.84
CA THR A 47 -31.99 -30.30 -8.65
C THR A 47 -31.53 -29.50 -7.44
N ILE A 48 -30.65 -28.52 -7.66
CA ILE A 48 -30.19 -27.55 -6.67
C ILE A 48 -31.00 -26.28 -6.85
N GLN A 49 -31.57 -25.73 -5.78
CA GLN A 49 -32.49 -24.59 -5.85
C GLN A 49 -31.96 -23.38 -5.07
N PRO A 50 -30.89 -22.72 -5.55
CA PRO A 50 -30.44 -21.45 -4.99
C PRO A 50 -31.47 -20.34 -5.24
N SER A 51 -31.46 -19.30 -4.40
CA SER A 51 -32.33 -18.13 -4.51
C SER A 51 -32.16 -17.37 -5.83
N VAL A 52 -30.91 -17.33 -6.32
CA VAL A 52 -30.49 -16.67 -7.54
C VAL A 52 -29.48 -17.56 -8.26
N TYR A 53 -29.69 -17.80 -9.55
CA TYR A 53 -28.76 -18.55 -10.41
C TYR A 53 -28.87 -18.14 -11.87
N ARG A 54 -27.79 -18.38 -12.61
CA ARG A 54 -27.73 -18.28 -14.07
C ARG A 54 -27.81 -19.66 -14.68
N THR A 55 -28.66 -19.86 -15.69
CA THR A 55 -28.75 -21.13 -16.42
C THR A 55 -28.01 -21.03 -17.75
N VAL A 56 -27.12 -22.00 -17.99
CA VAL A 56 -26.24 -22.04 -19.16
C VAL A 56 -26.34 -23.40 -19.84
N ALA A 57 -26.50 -23.42 -21.16
CA ALA A 57 -26.38 -24.61 -21.97
C ALA A 57 -24.91 -24.87 -22.33
N ILE A 58 -24.56 -26.15 -22.46
CA ILE A 58 -23.20 -26.64 -22.70
C ILE A 58 -23.14 -27.37 -24.04
N ASP A 59 -22.20 -26.97 -24.88
CA ASP A 59 -21.73 -27.79 -26.00
C ASP A 59 -20.63 -28.74 -25.50
N ILE A 60 -21.07 -29.90 -24.99
CA ILE A 60 -20.16 -30.83 -24.32
C ILE A 60 -19.11 -31.43 -25.25
N GLU A 61 -19.40 -31.55 -26.56
CA GLU A 61 -18.44 -32.09 -27.53
C GLU A 61 -17.27 -31.13 -27.74
N ASN A 62 -17.56 -29.84 -27.90
CA ASN A 62 -16.54 -28.80 -28.02
C ASN A 62 -15.80 -28.58 -26.70
N LEU A 63 -16.50 -28.61 -25.56
CA LEU A 63 -15.85 -28.50 -24.25
C LEU A 63 -14.84 -29.63 -24.04
N ARG A 64 -15.19 -30.89 -24.33
CA ARG A 64 -14.27 -32.03 -24.20
C ARG A 64 -13.00 -31.88 -25.04
N GLN A 65 -13.09 -31.32 -26.26
CA GLN A 65 -11.90 -31.07 -27.07
C GLN A 65 -10.91 -30.09 -26.41
N VAL A 66 -11.43 -29.08 -25.70
CA VAL A 66 -10.60 -28.16 -24.92
C VAL A 66 -9.98 -28.88 -23.72
N LEU A 67 -10.77 -29.68 -23.01
CA LEU A 67 -10.32 -30.42 -21.83
C LEU A 67 -9.25 -31.48 -22.15
N ASP A 68 -9.41 -32.23 -23.25
CA ASP A 68 -8.46 -33.26 -23.69
C ASP A 68 -7.09 -32.68 -24.11
N SER A 69 -7.02 -31.37 -24.38
CA SER A 69 -5.77 -30.68 -24.70
C SER A 69 -4.94 -30.27 -23.48
N ALA A 70 -5.51 -30.40 -22.28
CA ALA A 70 -4.88 -29.94 -21.05
C ALA A 70 -3.65 -30.79 -20.70
N PRO A 71 -2.48 -30.16 -20.46
CA PRO A 71 -1.31 -30.89 -19.99
C PRO A 71 -1.53 -31.41 -18.56
N HIS A 72 -0.76 -32.42 -18.18
CA HIS A 72 -0.80 -32.94 -16.82
C HIS A 72 -0.09 -31.98 -15.86
N GLU A 73 -0.63 -31.80 -14.65
CA GLU A 73 -0.08 -30.90 -13.61
C GLU A 73 1.38 -31.17 -13.18
N LYS A 74 1.94 -32.33 -13.56
CA LYS A 74 3.33 -32.71 -13.25
C LYS A 74 4.30 -32.20 -14.30
N GLU A 75 3.80 -31.84 -15.47
CA GLU A 75 4.57 -31.31 -16.59
C GLU A 75 4.63 -29.79 -16.53
N ILE A 76 3.52 -29.15 -16.13
CA ILE A 76 3.40 -27.71 -16.03
C ILE A 76 2.40 -27.33 -14.94
N SER A 77 2.62 -26.21 -14.27
CA SER A 77 1.65 -25.64 -13.31
C SER A 77 0.45 -25.04 -14.05
N ALA A 78 -0.71 -24.97 -13.38
CA ALA A 78 -1.91 -24.35 -13.96
C ALA A 78 -1.65 -22.91 -14.42
N ARG A 79 -0.99 -22.10 -13.57
CA ARG A 79 -0.60 -20.71 -13.89
C ARG A 79 0.19 -20.56 -15.20
N ASN A 80 1.04 -21.53 -15.52
CA ASN A 80 1.89 -21.51 -16.73
C ASN A 80 1.29 -22.29 -17.91
N SER A 81 0.14 -22.94 -17.73
CA SER A 81 -0.52 -23.71 -18.77
C SER A 81 -1.03 -22.81 -19.89
N SER A 82 -0.89 -23.28 -21.13
CA SER A 82 -1.48 -22.62 -22.32
C SER A 82 -2.92 -23.07 -22.58
N ALA A 83 -3.42 -24.07 -21.86
CA ALA A 83 -4.81 -24.49 -21.91
C ALA A 83 -5.65 -23.51 -21.07
N ILE A 84 -6.66 -22.91 -21.71
CA ILE A 84 -7.53 -21.89 -21.12
C ILE A 84 -8.98 -22.34 -21.22
N ILE A 85 -9.72 -22.23 -20.12
CA ILE A 85 -11.15 -22.44 -20.04
C ILE A 85 -11.83 -21.14 -19.61
N GLU A 86 -12.99 -20.88 -20.19
CA GLU A 86 -13.87 -19.78 -19.80
C GLU A 86 -15.03 -20.38 -18.98
N LEU A 87 -15.32 -19.82 -17.81
CA LEU A 87 -16.38 -20.32 -16.93
C LEU A 87 -17.49 -19.26 -16.72
N PRO A 88 -18.77 -19.65 -16.78
CA PRO A 88 -19.89 -18.74 -16.62
C PRO A 88 -20.09 -18.35 -15.16
N MET A 89 -20.09 -17.04 -14.90
CA MET A 89 -20.32 -16.48 -13.58
C MET A 89 -21.80 -16.17 -13.33
N PRO A 90 -22.26 -16.16 -12.06
CA PRO A 90 -23.68 -15.96 -11.73
C PRO A 90 -24.23 -14.59 -12.12
N ASP A 91 -23.36 -13.58 -12.24
CA ASP A 91 -23.70 -12.19 -12.58
C ASP A 91 -23.88 -11.94 -14.09
N GLY A 92 -23.71 -12.99 -14.91
CA GLY A 92 -23.81 -12.91 -16.36
C GLY A 92 -22.45 -12.73 -17.06
N THR A 93 -21.37 -12.50 -16.31
CA THR A 93 -20.02 -12.40 -16.87
C THR A 93 -19.41 -13.79 -17.11
N MET A 94 -18.24 -13.81 -17.73
CA MET A 94 -17.43 -15.02 -17.92
C MET A 94 -16.04 -14.74 -17.34
N GLU A 95 -15.41 -15.75 -16.75
CA GLU A 95 -14.09 -15.63 -16.13
C GLU A 95 -13.13 -16.68 -16.72
N LEU A 96 -11.94 -16.24 -17.11
CA LEU A 96 -10.92 -17.07 -17.73
C LEU A 96 -9.99 -17.72 -16.71
N PHE A 97 -9.68 -19.00 -16.91
CA PHE A 97 -8.74 -19.77 -16.10
C PHE A 97 -7.73 -20.50 -16.98
N SER A 98 -6.45 -20.41 -16.65
CA SER A 98 -5.46 -21.36 -17.15
C SER A 98 -5.51 -22.63 -16.32
N PHE A 99 -5.48 -23.81 -16.96
CA PHE A 99 -5.79 -25.05 -16.26
C PHE A 99 -4.94 -26.25 -16.70
N VAL A 100 -4.90 -27.26 -15.85
CA VAL A 100 -4.19 -28.54 -16.05
C VAL A 100 -5.05 -29.70 -15.60
N ASN A 101 -4.77 -30.88 -16.16
CA ASN A 101 -5.34 -32.13 -15.67
C ASN A 101 -4.71 -32.47 -14.29
N SER A 102 -5.58 -32.66 -13.28
CA SER A 102 -5.21 -32.93 -11.88
C SER A 102 -6.12 -34.02 -11.30
N PRO A 103 -5.90 -35.29 -11.65
CA PRO A 103 -6.78 -36.40 -11.27
C PRO A 103 -6.84 -36.60 -9.76
N VAL A 104 -8.03 -36.89 -9.24
CA VAL A 104 -8.23 -37.31 -7.83
C VAL A 104 -8.32 -38.83 -7.69
N MET A 105 -8.19 -39.58 -8.79
CA MET A 105 -8.04 -41.03 -8.81
C MET A 105 -6.61 -41.40 -9.18
N ALA A 106 -6.12 -42.52 -8.62
CA ALA A 106 -4.86 -43.10 -9.03
C ALA A 106 -4.89 -43.44 -10.54
N PRO A 107 -3.75 -43.38 -11.25
CA PRO A 107 -3.70 -43.56 -12.71
C PRO A 107 -4.38 -44.83 -13.22
N GLU A 108 -4.23 -45.94 -12.50
CA GLU A 108 -4.79 -47.24 -12.87
C GLU A 108 -6.32 -47.28 -12.73
N LEU A 109 -6.89 -46.50 -11.81
CA LEU A 109 -8.34 -46.36 -11.66
C LEU A 109 -8.88 -45.39 -12.70
N ALA A 110 -8.20 -44.27 -12.95
CA ALA A 110 -8.56 -43.30 -13.98
C ALA A 110 -8.56 -43.92 -15.39
N GLU A 111 -7.63 -44.84 -15.69
CA GLU A 111 -7.60 -45.57 -16.97
C GLU A 111 -8.83 -46.47 -17.17
N LYS A 112 -9.42 -47.00 -16.09
CA LYS A 112 -10.65 -47.82 -16.16
C LYS A 112 -11.92 -47.00 -16.37
N TYR A 113 -11.92 -45.75 -15.92
CA TYR A 113 -13.05 -44.82 -15.99
C TYR A 113 -12.62 -43.49 -16.64
N PRO A 114 -12.16 -43.50 -17.91
CA PRO A 114 -11.61 -42.33 -18.58
C PRO A 114 -12.62 -41.19 -18.78
N GLU A 115 -13.92 -41.48 -18.65
CA GLU A 115 -15.01 -40.51 -18.69
C GLU A 115 -15.13 -39.64 -17.43
N ILE A 116 -14.33 -39.89 -16.39
CA ILE A 116 -14.25 -39.11 -15.15
C ILE A 116 -12.91 -38.37 -15.15
N GLN A 117 -12.94 -37.06 -15.36
CA GLN A 117 -11.74 -36.22 -15.42
C GLN A 117 -11.86 -35.04 -14.45
N VAL A 118 -10.77 -34.73 -13.74
CA VAL A 118 -10.67 -33.57 -12.84
C VAL A 118 -9.54 -32.67 -13.27
N PHE A 119 -9.78 -31.38 -13.13
CA PHE A 119 -8.87 -30.31 -13.49
C PHE A 119 -8.74 -29.32 -12.34
N VAL A 120 -7.62 -28.60 -12.33
CA VAL A 120 -7.38 -27.46 -11.46
C VAL A 120 -6.94 -26.28 -12.32
N GLY A 121 -7.37 -25.08 -11.96
CA GLY A 121 -7.05 -23.86 -12.70
C GLY A 121 -6.72 -22.66 -11.81
N GLN A 122 -5.94 -21.74 -12.37
CA GLN A 122 -5.65 -20.43 -11.82
C GLN A 122 -6.40 -19.37 -12.62
N GLY A 123 -7.03 -18.41 -11.94
CA GLY A 123 -7.72 -17.30 -12.59
C GLY A 123 -6.75 -16.39 -13.37
N ILE A 124 -7.16 -15.99 -14.57
CA ILE A 124 -6.44 -15.02 -15.41
C ILE A 124 -7.01 -13.62 -15.16
N ASP A 125 -8.35 -13.49 -15.17
CA ASP A 125 -9.03 -12.21 -14.94
C ASP A 125 -9.01 -11.82 -13.46
N ASN A 126 -9.10 -12.82 -12.57
CA ASN A 126 -8.91 -12.68 -11.13
C ASN A 126 -7.78 -13.61 -10.65
N PRO A 127 -6.54 -13.10 -10.52
CA PRO A 127 -5.40 -13.92 -10.14
C PRO A 127 -5.50 -14.60 -8.76
N SER A 128 -6.37 -14.10 -7.86
CA SER A 128 -6.61 -14.71 -6.53
C SER A 128 -7.60 -15.87 -6.57
N ALA A 129 -8.28 -16.11 -7.70
CA ALA A 129 -9.26 -17.17 -7.85
C ALA A 129 -8.60 -18.49 -8.25
N VAL A 130 -9.02 -19.58 -7.61
CA VAL A 130 -8.61 -20.95 -7.94
C VAL A 130 -9.85 -21.77 -8.21
N VAL A 131 -9.84 -22.57 -9.27
CA VAL A 131 -10.94 -23.46 -9.62
C VAL A 131 -10.52 -24.92 -9.55
N ARG A 132 -11.42 -25.75 -9.02
CA ARG A 132 -11.42 -27.18 -9.31
C ARG A 132 -12.71 -27.54 -9.99
N PHE A 133 -12.61 -28.26 -11.10
CA PHE A 133 -13.76 -28.66 -11.89
C PHE A 133 -13.57 -30.05 -12.45
N ASP A 134 -14.69 -30.71 -12.73
CA ASP A 134 -14.73 -32.04 -13.27
C ASP A 134 -15.78 -32.17 -14.36
N ILE A 135 -15.51 -33.11 -15.27
CA ILE A 135 -16.51 -33.64 -16.19
C ILE A 135 -16.65 -35.13 -15.92
N THR A 136 -17.88 -35.55 -15.67
CA THR A 136 -18.23 -36.95 -15.38
C THR A 136 -19.52 -37.35 -16.10
N PRO A 137 -19.93 -38.63 -16.06
CA PRO A 137 -21.26 -39.03 -16.50
C PRO A 137 -22.41 -38.31 -15.78
N GLN A 138 -22.15 -37.69 -14.62
CA GLN A 138 -23.14 -36.93 -13.86
C GLN A 138 -23.26 -35.47 -14.32
N GLY A 139 -22.36 -34.99 -15.17
CA GLY A 139 -22.33 -33.62 -15.69
C GLY A 139 -21.04 -32.87 -15.39
N PHE A 140 -21.05 -31.58 -15.71
CA PHE A 140 -19.95 -30.66 -15.43
C PHE A 140 -20.16 -30.00 -14.06
N HIS A 141 -19.16 -30.09 -13.19
CA HIS A 141 -19.17 -29.45 -11.87
C HIS A 141 -17.94 -28.56 -11.74
N ALA A 142 -18.07 -27.39 -11.11
CA ALA A 142 -16.96 -26.53 -10.76
C ALA A 142 -17.16 -25.89 -9.38
N MET A 143 -16.05 -25.69 -8.66
CA MET A 143 -15.97 -24.88 -7.45
C MET A 143 -14.84 -23.87 -7.64
N ILE A 144 -15.21 -22.60 -7.67
CA ILE A 144 -14.29 -21.46 -7.84
C ILE A 144 -14.14 -20.79 -6.47
N LEU A 145 -13.00 -21.03 -5.82
CA LEU A 145 -12.59 -20.37 -4.59
C LEU A 145 -12.05 -18.99 -4.95
N ARG A 146 -12.67 -17.94 -4.42
CA ARG A 146 -12.29 -16.55 -4.68
C ARG A 146 -12.62 -15.68 -3.47
N SER A 147 -12.11 -14.45 -3.46
CA SER A 147 -12.50 -13.45 -2.47
C SER A 147 -14.02 -13.19 -2.50
N GLU A 148 -14.56 -12.83 -1.33
CA GLU A 148 -15.98 -12.58 -1.06
C GLU A 148 -16.89 -13.81 -0.99
N SER A 149 -17.03 -14.57 -2.08
CA SER A 149 -17.93 -15.74 -2.11
C SER A 149 -17.53 -16.75 -3.17
N THR A 150 -17.52 -18.02 -2.77
CA THR A 150 -17.31 -19.16 -3.65
C THR A 150 -18.46 -19.33 -4.63
N VAL A 151 -18.10 -19.64 -5.87
CA VAL A 151 -19.03 -19.87 -6.98
C VAL A 151 -19.04 -21.35 -7.32
N TYR A 152 -20.25 -21.88 -7.52
CA TYR A 152 -20.47 -23.24 -7.96
C TYR A 152 -21.12 -23.25 -9.34
N ILE A 153 -20.68 -24.19 -10.17
CA ILE A 153 -21.36 -24.56 -11.40
C ILE A 153 -21.74 -26.02 -11.25
N ASP A 154 -23.02 -26.33 -11.34
CA ASP A 154 -23.52 -27.70 -11.20
C ASP A 154 -24.53 -28.03 -12.30
N PRO A 155 -24.68 -29.32 -12.68
CA PRO A 155 -25.65 -29.77 -13.66
C PRO A 155 -27.07 -29.33 -13.29
N PHE A 156 -27.86 -28.96 -14.30
CA PHE A 156 -29.25 -28.55 -14.07
C PHE A 156 -30.06 -29.66 -13.39
N THR A 157 -29.84 -30.89 -13.83
CA THR A 157 -30.24 -32.11 -13.12
C THR A 157 -29.09 -33.12 -13.14
N SER A 158 -29.02 -34.01 -12.16
CA SER A 158 -28.02 -35.11 -12.16
C SER A 158 -28.04 -35.88 -13.49
N GLY A 159 -26.87 -35.97 -14.13
CA GLY A 159 -26.68 -36.58 -15.45
C GLY A 159 -26.97 -35.66 -16.65
N ASP A 160 -27.32 -34.39 -16.43
CA ASP A 160 -27.50 -33.43 -17.53
C ASP A 160 -26.13 -32.96 -18.06
N LEU A 161 -25.81 -33.41 -19.28
CA LEU A 161 -24.59 -33.02 -19.99
C LEU A 161 -24.76 -31.79 -20.87
N THR A 162 -25.97 -31.22 -20.92
CA THR A 162 -26.35 -30.16 -21.86
C THR A 162 -26.64 -28.83 -21.19
N LYS A 163 -26.82 -28.81 -19.87
CA LYS A 163 -27.23 -27.63 -19.12
C LYS A 163 -26.70 -27.66 -17.68
N CYS A 164 -26.18 -26.52 -17.23
CA CYS A 164 -25.77 -26.27 -15.85
C CYS A 164 -26.42 -25.00 -15.30
N ILE A 165 -26.29 -24.84 -14.00
CA ILE A 165 -26.56 -23.59 -13.28
C ILE A 165 -25.27 -23.08 -12.66
N SER A 166 -25.07 -21.76 -12.69
CA SER A 166 -23.99 -21.05 -12.00
C SER A 166 -24.58 -20.18 -10.90
N TYR A 167 -24.08 -20.32 -9.69
CA TYR A 167 -24.61 -19.64 -8.50
C TYR A 167 -23.53 -19.41 -7.43
N THR A 168 -23.78 -18.49 -6.50
CA THR A 168 -22.89 -18.25 -5.35
C THR A 168 -23.28 -19.11 -4.16
N LYS A 169 -22.31 -19.48 -3.32
CA LYS A 169 -22.56 -20.16 -2.04
C LYS A 169 -23.66 -19.46 -1.23
N LYS A 170 -23.59 -18.14 -1.15
CA LYS A 170 -24.60 -17.31 -0.46
C LYS A 170 -26.02 -17.55 -1.00
N SER A 171 -26.21 -17.49 -2.31
CA SER A 171 -27.54 -17.67 -2.93
C SER A 171 -28.13 -19.06 -2.67
N PHE A 172 -27.29 -20.08 -2.55
CA PHE A 172 -27.72 -21.44 -2.24
C PHE A 172 -28.35 -21.55 -0.84
N TYR A 173 -27.78 -20.86 0.15
CA TYR A 173 -28.23 -20.93 1.54
C TYR A 173 -29.35 -19.97 1.91
N GLU A 174 -29.72 -19.03 1.04
CA GLU A 174 -30.88 -18.15 1.26
C GLU A 174 -32.23 -18.90 1.20
N THR A 175 -32.29 -20.03 0.48
CA THR A 175 -33.52 -20.80 0.23
C THR A 175 -33.49 -22.22 0.79
N THR A 176 -32.38 -22.66 1.37
CA THR A 176 -32.21 -24.03 1.86
C THR A 176 -32.11 -24.07 3.38
N ASP A 177 -32.96 -24.89 4.01
CA ASP A 177 -32.82 -25.23 5.43
C ASP A 177 -31.73 -26.30 5.60
N LYS A 178 -30.75 -26.08 6.49
CA LYS A 178 -29.74 -27.09 6.81
C LYS A 178 -30.41 -28.34 7.39
N GLN A 179 -30.10 -29.49 6.81
CA GLN A 179 -30.49 -30.78 7.39
C GLN A 179 -29.68 -31.03 8.66
N LEU A 180 -30.37 -31.15 9.80
CA LEU A 180 -29.76 -31.34 11.11
C LEU A 180 -29.38 -32.81 11.34
N GLU A 181 -28.20 -33.23 10.91
CA GLU A 181 -27.56 -34.48 11.37
C GLU A 181 -26.31 -34.11 12.20
N GLY A 182 -26.15 -34.67 13.41
CA GLY A 182 -25.08 -34.25 14.34
C GLY A 182 -23.70 -34.75 13.93
N CYS A 183 -22.65 -34.01 14.32
CA CYS A 183 -21.24 -34.38 14.18
C CYS A 183 -20.64 -34.79 15.53
N VAL A 184 -19.68 -35.73 15.57
CA VAL A 184 -19.04 -36.25 16.80
C VAL A 184 -17.57 -36.61 16.53
N VAL A 185 -16.67 -36.39 17.51
CA VAL A 185 -15.27 -36.83 17.44
C VAL A 185 -14.99 -37.92 18.46
N LYS A 186 -14.12 -38.90 18.12
CA LYS A 186 -13.58 -39.87 19.08
C LYS A 186 -12.06 -39.82 19.16
N GLU A 187 -11.52 -39.95 20.38
CA GLU A 187 -10.08 -40.07 20.60
C GLU A 187 -9.55 -41.41 20.06
N GLY A 188 -8.69 -41.34 19.05
CA GLY A 188 -7.98 -42.50 18.50
C GLY A 188 -6.81 -42.88 19.40
N HIS A 189 -6.78 -44.12 19.89
CA HIS A 189 -5.65 -44.63 20.68
C HIS A 189 -4.38 -44.78 19.80
N LEU A 190 -3.47 -43.81 19.86
CA LEU A 190 -2.05 -43.95 19.59
C LEU A 190 -1.29 -43.58 20.87
N GLY A 191 -0.31 -44.41 21.25
CA GLY A 191 0.40 -44.29 22.52
C GLY A 191 1.08 -42.93 22.71
N GLU A 192 0.94 -42.42 23.94
CA GLU A 192 1.70 -41.34 24.58
C GLU A 192 2.44 -40.34 23.65
N VAL A 193 1.75 -39.25 23.31
CA VAL A 193 2.26 -37.91 23.59
C VAL A 193 1.11 -37.07 24.15
N THR A 194 0.89 -37.13 25.46
CA THR A 194 0.20 -36.06 26.18
C THR A 194 1.27 -35.10 26.70
N PRO A 195 1.06 -33.78 26.71
CA PRO A 195 1.42 -33.00 27.89
C PRO A 195 0.47 -33.45 29.00
N LYS A 196 0.95 -34.42 29.81
CA LYS A 196 0.36 -34.94 31.06
C LYS A 196 -1.06 -34.47 31.40
N SER A 197 -2.06 -35.32 31.17
CA SER A 197 -3.28 -35.30 31.98
C SER A 197 -3.03 -36.06 33.29
N ILE A 198 -3.18 -35.36 34.42
CA ILE A 198 -3.34 -36.00 35.74
C ILE A 198 -4.75 -36.61 35.83
N ASN A 199 -4.81 -37.79 36.45
CA ASN A 199 -5.91 -38.75 36.42
C ASN A 199 -7.29 -38.23 36.87
N ALA A 200 -8.31 -38.82 36.23
CA ALA A 200 -9.74 -38.69 36.42
C ALA A 200 -10.24 -38.70 37.88
N VAL A 201 -11.35 -37.98 38.12
CA VAL A 201 -12.64 -38.49 38.63
C VAL A 201 -13.60 -37.31 38.96
N HIS A 202 -14.82 -37.38 38.42
CA HIS A 202 -16.05 -36.61 38.76
C HIS A 202 -16.18 -35.13 38.32
N THR A 203 -17.33 -34.85 37.68
CA THR A 203 -18.01 -33.54 37.51
C THR A 203 -18.01 -32.66 38.76
N PRO A 204 -18.39 -31.37 38.73
CA PRO A 204 -18.18 -30.29 37.75
C PRO A 204 -17.34 -29.16 38.40
N GLU A 205 -16.26 -28.68 37.78
CA GLU A 205 -15.46 -27.61 38.41
C GLU A 205 -16.09 -26.22 38.23
N SER A 206 -16.93 -25.87 39.19
CA SER A 206 -17.16 -24.49 39.60
C SER A 206 -15.89 -23.97 40.28
N VAL A 207 -15.08 -23.17 39.58
CA VAL A 207 -14.08 -22.32 40.25
C VAL A 207 -14.80 -21.08 40.76
N LYS A 208 -14.94 -20.99 42.09
CA LYS A 208 -15.42 -19.81 42.78
C LYS A 208 -14.40 -18.68 42.63
N SER A 209 -14.77 -17.65 41.88
CA SER A 209 -14.07 -16.37 41.83
C SER A 209 -14.15 -15.64 43.18
N LYS A 210 -13.00 -15.14 43.64
CA LYS A 210 -12.92 -13.84 44.34
C LYS A 210 -12.06 -12.90 43.51
N PRO A 211 -12.33 -11.59 43.55
CA PRO A 211 -12.01 -10.67 42.48
C PRO A 211 -10.62 -10.08 42.66
N GLU A 212 -9.66 -10.51 41.87
CA GLU A 212 -8.40 -9.81 41.65
C GLU A 212 -8.14 -9.78 40.14
N VAL A 213 -7.57 -8.67 39.70
CA VAL A 213 -7.50 -8.15 38.33
C VAL A 213 -6.91 -9.17 37.34
N LEU A 214 -7.55 -9.30 36.18
CA LEU A 214 -7.17 -10.15 35.05
C LEU A 214 -5.74 -9.84 34.58
N GLN A 215 -4.77 -10.66 34.99
CA GLN A 215 -3.45 -10.73 34.34
C GLN A 215 -3.44 -11.98 33.44
N MET A 216 -3.31 -11.71 32.14
CA MET A 216 -3.41 -12.66 31.03
C MET A 216 -2.24 -13.66 31.07
N GLY A 217 -2.53 -14.95 31.11
CA GLY A 217 -1.54 -15.98 30.78
C GLY A 217 -1.28 -15.97 29.27
N ILE A 218 -0.06 -15.65 28.87
CA ILE A 218 0.38 -15.60 27.47
C ILE A 218 0.38 -17.03 26.91
N GLN A 219 -0.49 -17.31 25.94
CA GLN A 219 -0.33 -18.45 25.04
C GLN A 219 0.83 -18.11 24.08
N LYS A 220 1.95 -18.83 24.20
CA LYS A 220 3.14 -18.76 23.32
C LYS A 220 2.70 -18.96 21.86
N SER A 221 2.70 -17.91 21.03
CA SER A 221 2.28 -18.00 19.62
C SER A 221 3.49 -18.10 18.71
N MET A 222 3.77 -19.31 18.20
CA MET A 222 4.63 -19.48 17.02
C MET A 222 3.85 -19.06 15.77
N MET A 223 4.48 -18.22 14.94
CA MET A 223 4.08 -18.04 13.54
C MET A 223 4.05 -19.41 12.87
N VAL A 224 2.96 -19.72 12.17
CA VAL A 224 2.83 -20.97 11.43
C VAL A 224 2.83 -20.66 9.94
N SER A 225 3.74 -21.32 9.22
CA SER A 225 3.85 -21.22 7.78
C SER A 225 3.86 -22.60 7.13
N ASN A 226 3.26 -22.71 5.94
CA ASN A 226 3.20 -23.93 5.15
C ASN A 226 2.95 -23.57 3.68
N GLY A 227 3.33 -24.45 2.74
CA GLY A 227 3.07 -24.21 1.31
C GLY A 227 4.16 -24.65 0.35
N SER A 228 5.39 -24.82 0.83
CA SER A 228 6.53 -25.24 0.00
C SER A 228 6.48 -26.72 -0.42
N THR A 229 5.66 -27.53 0.25
CA THR A 229 5.55 -28.97 0.04
C THR A 229 4.08 -29.40 0.01
N LEU A 230 3.65 -29.93 -1.12
CA LEU A 230 2.35 -30.61 -1.27
C LEU A 230 2.49 -32.03 -0.75
N ARG A 231 1.62 -32.42 0.19
CA ARG A 231 1.56 -33.78 0.74
C ARG A 231 0.40 -34.55 0.14
N THR A 232 0.73 -35.57 -0.65
CA THR A 232 -0.27 -36.42 -1.31
C THR A 232 -0.47 -37.73 -0.55
N TYR A 233 -1.72 -38.09 -0.28
CA TYR A 233 -2.11 -39.28 0.48
C TYR A 233 -3.04 -40.18 -0.33
N ARG A 234 -2.85 -41.50 -0.18
CA ARG A 234 -3.72 -42.50 -0.79
C ARG A 234 -5.00 -42.67 0.04
N LEU A 235 -6.14 -42.39 -0.56
CA LEU A 235 -7.46 -42.46 0.06
C LEU A 235 -8.19 -43.76 -0.33
N ALA A 236 -8.55 -44.57 0.66
CA ALA A 236 -9.54 -45.63 0.51
C ALA A 236 -10.92 -45.09 0.86
N LEU A 237 -11.72 -44.76 -0.15
CA LEU A 237 -13.03 -44.13 0.00
C LEU A 237 -14.13 -45.17 -0.22
N ALA A 238 -14.66 -45.69 0.87
CA ALA A 238 -15.73 -46.68 0.85
C ALA A 238 -17.11 -46.02 0.77
N CYS A 239 -18.15 -46.78 0.41
CA CYS A 239 -19.53 -46.35 0.59
C CYS A 239 -20.45 -47.47 1.06
N THR A 240 -21.54 -47.10 1.73
CA THR A 240 -22.64 -48.02 2.02
C THR A 240 -23.41 -48.37 0.75
N GLY A 241 -24.17 -49.47 0.80
CA GLY A 241 -25.10 -49.86 -0.25
C GLY A 241 -26.15 -48.80 -0.52
N GLU A 242 -26.63 -48.12 0.53
CA GLU A 242 -27.60 -47.03 0.40
C GLU A 242 -27.01 -45.84 -0.36
N TYR A 243 -25.77 -45.45 -0.06
CA TYR A 243 -25.10 -44.37 -0.79
C TYR A 243 -24.92 -44.75 -2.25
N ALA A 244 -24.52 -46.00 -2.51
CA ALA A 244 -24.39 -46.48 -3.88
C ALA A 244 -25.71 -46.45 -4.64
N GLN A 245 -26.81 -46.86 -4.01
CA GLN A 245 -28.14 -46.81 -4.62
C GLN A 245 -28.61 -45.37 -4.89
N TYR A 246 -28.30 -44.43 -4.00
CA TYR A 246 -28.59 -43.01 -4.22
C TYR A 246 -27.92 -42.50 -5.51
N HIS A 247 -26.66 -42.85 -5.74
CA HIS A 247 -25.87 -42.45 -6.91
C HIS A 247 -26.03 -43.39 -8.13
N GLY A 248 -27.21 -43.99 -8.27
CA GLY A 248 -27.60 -44.76 -9.46
C GLY A 248 -27.23 -46.25 -9.43
N GLY A 249 -26.68 -46.75 -8.33
CA GLY A 249 -26.46 -48.19 -8.09
C GLY A 249 -25.37 -48.82 -8.96
N THR A 250 -24.45 -48.02 -9.51
CA THR A 250 -23.32 -48.50 -10.33
C THR A 250 -22.00 -48.01 -9.76
N VAL A 251 -20.92 -48.77 -9.99
CA VAL A 251 -19.57 -48.36 -9.56
C VAL A 251 -19.15 -47.05 -10.23
N ALA A 252 -19.40 -46.90 -11.53
CA ALA A 252 -19.08 -45.67 -12.27
C ALA A 252 -19.83 -44.44 -11.75
N GLY A 253 -21.12 -44.57 -11.44
CA GLY A 253 -21.92 -43.48 -10.86
C GLY A 253 -21.44 -43.05 -9.48
N VAL A 254 -21.09 -44.03 -8.63
CA VAL A 254 -20.51 -43.78 -7.30
C VAL A 254 -19.14 -43.13 -7.39
N LEU A 255 -18.26 -43.63 -8.27
CA LEU A 255 -16.95 -43.04 -8.48
C LEU A 255 -17.05 -41.61 -9.00
N ALA A 256 -17.97 -41.33 -9.93
CA ALA A 256 -18.21 -39.97 -10.40
C ALA A 256 -18.57 -39.01 -9.24
N ALA A 257 -19.53 -39.41 -8.40
CA ALA A 257 -19.93 -38.61 -7.23
C ALA A 257 -18.80 -38.41 -6.21
N MET A 258 -18.10 -39.50 -5.85
CA MET A 258 -16.94 -39.45 -4.96
C MET A 258 -15.85 -38.52 -5.49
N ASN A 259 -15.64 -38.53 -6.80
CA ASN A 259 -14.61 -37.76 -7.48
C ASN A 259 -14.95 -36.26 -7.51
N THR A 260 -16.21 -35.89 -7.74
CA THR A 260 -16.71 -34.50 -7.59
C THR A 260 -16.57 -34.01 -6.14
N SER A 261 -16.98 -34.81 -5.15
CA SER A 261 -16.81 -34.48 -3.73
C SER A 261 -15.34 -34.26 -3.38
N MET A 262 -14.45 -35.18 -3.79
CA MET A 262 -13.03 -35.06 -3.50
C MET A 262 -12.33 -33.95 -4.30
N ALA A 263 -12.83 -33.56 -5.47
CA ALA A 263 -12.35 -32.37 -6.16
C ALA A 263 -12.61 -31.13 -5.29
N ARG A 264 -13.81 -30.97 -4.74
CA ARG A 264 -14.14 -29.84 -3.84
C ARG A 264 -13.34 -29.86 -2.55
N VAL A 265 -13.31 -31.00 -1.88
CA VAL A 265 -12.57 -31.18 -0.62
C VAL A 265 -11.07 -30.89 -0.83
N ASN A 266 -10.43 -31.47 -1.85
CA ASN A 266 -9.03 -31.17 -2.16
C ASN A 266 -8.80 -29.69 -2.48
N GLY A 267 -9.77 -28.98 -3.07
CA GLY A 267 -9.67 -27.54 -3.28
C GLY A 267 -9.41 -26.75 -1.99
N VAL A 268 -10.15 -27.07 -0.92
CA VAL A 268 -9.98 -26.43 0.39
C VAL A 268 -8.69 -26.88 1.08
N PHE A 269 -8.41 -28.19 1.11
CA PHE A 269 -7.22 -28.73 1.77
C PHE A 269 -5.91 -28.32 1.10
N GLU A 270 -5.88 -28.17 -0.23
CA GLU A 270 -4.70 -27.67 -0.95
C GLU A 270 -4.46 -26.19 -0.69
N ARG A 271 -5.53 -25.38 -0.59
CA ARG A 271 -5.42 -23.94 -0.29
C ARG A 271 -4.95 -23.69 1.14
N ASP A 272 -5.53 -24.39 2.12
CA ASP A 272 -5.34 -24.04 3.54
C ASP A 272 -4.18 -24.82 4.20
N VAL A 273 -3.93 -26.07 3.82
CA VAL A 273 -2.95 -26.94 4.50
C VAL A 273 -2.02 -27.71 3.55
N CYS A 274 -2.08 -27.44 2.24
CA CYS A 274 -1.18 -28.06 1.25
C CYS A 274 -1.25 -29.61 1.24
N ILE A 275 -2.46 -30.15 1.37
CA ILE A 275 -2.76 -31.61 1.39
C ILE A 275 -3.60 -31.99 0.18
N ARG A 276 -3.28 -33.12 -0.45
CA ARG A 276 -4.08 -33.75 -1.49
C ARG A 276 -4.39 -35.20 -1.16
N MET A 277 -5.63 -35.61 -1.41
CA MET A 277 -6.09 -37.00 -1.26
C MET A 277 -6.43 -37.59 -2.62
N VAL A 278 -5.84 -38.75 -2.94
CA VAL A 278 -6.00 -39.46 -4.22
C VAL A 278 -6.57 -40.85 -3.98
N ILE A 279 -7.70 -41.15 -4.61
CA ILE A 279 -8.43 -42.43 -4.49
C ILE A 279 -7.57 -43.58 -5.02
N VAL A 280 -7.47 -44.66 -4.25
CA VAL A 280 -6.59 -45.81 -4.54
C VAL A 280 -6.96 -46.60 -5.81
N PRO A 281 -6.00 -47.28 -6.47
CA PRO A 281 -6.20 -48.02 -7.73
C PRO A 281 -7.35 -49.05 -7.74
N ASN A 282 -7.63 -49.67 -6.60
CA ASN A 282 -8.62 -50.74 -6.43
C ASN A 282 -9.81 -50.32 -5.54
N ASN A 283 -10.13 -49.02 -5.49
CA ASN A 283 -11.20 -48.48 -4.64
C ASN A 283 -12.59 -49.07 -4.95
N GLU A 284 -12.80 -49.58 -6.17
CA GLU A 284 -14.00 -50.32 -6.55
C GLU A 284 -14.32 -51.51 -5.64
N ASN A 285 -13.33 -52.07 -4.94
CA ASN A 285 -13.53 -53.17 -3.98
C ASN A 285 -14.24 -52.73 -2.68
N VAL A 286 -14.25 -51.43 -2.37
CA VAL A 286 -14.91 -50.87 -1.17
C VAL A 286 -16.19 -50.10 -1.53
N ILE A 287 -16.65 -50.23 -2.78
CA ILE A 287 -17.95 -49.73 -3.24
C ILE A 287 -18.95 -50.87 -3.18
N PHE A 288 -19.83 -50.83 -2.18
CA PHE A 288 -20.87 -51.84 -2.01
C PHE A 288 -22.14 -51.37 -2.67
N LEU A 289 -22.67 -52.13 -3.64
CA LEU A 289 -23.89 -51.75 -4.37
C LEU A 289 -25.19 -52.21 -3.69
N ASN A 290 -25.12 -53.10 -2.70
CA ASN A 290 -26.31 -53.73 -2.11
C ASN A 290 -26.35 -53.48 -0.60
N SER A 291 -27.33 -52.68 -0.17
CA SER A 291 -27.57 -52.31 1.23
C SER A 291 -27.91 -53.49 2.15
N GLY A 292 -28.36 -54.61 1.59
CA GLY A 292 -28.64 -55.81 2.38
C GLY A 292 -27.41 -56.66 2.71
N SER A 293 -26.27 -56.41 2.07
CA SER A 293 -25.07 -57.26 2.18
C SER A 293 -23.76 -56.51 2.39
N ASP A 294 -23.79 -55.18 2.44
CA ASP A 294 -22.60 -54.40 2.75
C ASP A 294 -22.14 -54.61 4.21
N PRO A 295 -20.88 -54.30 4.55
CA PRO A 295 -20.35 -54.53 5.90
C PRO A 295 -20.70 -53.43 6.90
N TYR A 296 -21.54 -52.46 6.54
CA TYR A 296 -21.74 -51.21 7.27
C TYR A 296 -23.10 -51.12 7.95
N SER A 297 -23.10 -50.41 9.08
CA SER A 297 -24.33 -50.02 9.76
C SER A 297 -24.70 -48.59 9.33
N ASN A 298 -25.32 -48.42 8.15
CA ASN A 298 -25.59 -47.11 7.52
C ASN A 298 -26.17 -46.04 8.46
N GLY A 299 -27.01 -46.40 9.43
CA GLY A 299 -27.59 -45.47 10.42
C GLY A 299 -26.77 -45.22 11.69
N ASN A 300 -25.54 -45.74 11.80
CA ASN A 300 -24.72 -45.68 13.01
C ASN A 300 -23.25 -45.38 12.68
N GLY A 301 -22.91 -44.09 12.55
CA GLY A 301 -21.54 -43.66 12.26
C GLY A 301 -20.51 -44.18 13.26
N GLY A 302 -20.88 -44.23 14.55
CA GLY A 302 -20.00 -44.71 15.61
C GLY A 302 -19.56 -46.17 15.44
N ALA A 303 -20.41 -47.02 14.85
CA ALA A 303 -20.07 -48.39 14.48
C ALA A 303 -19.26 -48.44 13.17
N MET A 304 -19.62 -47.60 12.20
CA MET A 304 -18.98 -47.53 10.89
C MET A 304 -17.49 -47.18 10.96
N LEU A 305 -17.01 -46.46 11.97
CA LEU A 305 -15.57 -46.22 12.19
C LEU A 305 -14.73 -47.51 12.17
N SER A 306 -15.07 -48.47 13.05
CA SER A 306 -14.34 -49.74 13.16
C SER A 306 -14.66 -50.71 12.02
N GLN A 307 -15.88 -50.65 11.48
CA GLN A 307 -16.26 -51.44 10.30
C GLN A 307 -15.42 -51.00 9.11
N ASN A 308 -15.29 -49.69 8.85
CA ASN A 308 -14.51 -49.15 7.76
C ASN A 308 -13.03 -49.50 7.89
N GLN A 309 -12.48 -49.38 9.10
CA GLN A 309 -11.11 -49.81 9.37
C GLN A 309 -10.88 -51.28 9.01
N SER A 310 -11.83 -52.16 9.33
CA SER A 310 -11.74 -53.59 9.04
C SER A 310 -11.91 -53.87 7.54
N THR A 311 -12.90 -53.23 6.91
CA THR A 311 -13.21 -53.38 5.48
C THR A 311 -12.05 -52.91 4.61
N CYS A 312 -11.54 -51.69 4.80
CA CYS A 312 -10.40 -51.18 4.01
C CYS A 312 -9.14 -52.05 4.20
N ASN A 313 -8.89 -52.55 5.41
CA ASN A 313 -7.77 -53.48 5.64
C ASN A 313 -7.93 -54.82 4.92
N SER A 314 -9.14 -55.34 4.82
CA SER A 314 -9.45 -56.59 4.12
C SER A 314 -9.37 -56.44 2.60
N GLU A 315 -10.05 -55.43 2.06
CA GLU A 315 -10.32 -55.31 0.62
C GLU A 315 -9.23 -54.54 -0.15
N ILE A 316 -8.59 -53.56 0.50
CA ILE A 316 -7.52 -52.74 -0.10
C ILE A 316 -6.15 -53.18 0.41
N GLY A 317 -6.05 -53.56 1.68
CA GLY A 317 -4.80 -53.90 2.36
C GLY A 317 -4.19 -52.69 3.07
N SER A 318 -3.83 -52.85 4.34
CA SER A 318 -3.39 -51.73 5.19
C SER A 318 -2.14 -51.00 4.70
N SER A 319 -1.29 -51.60 3.88
CA SER A 319 -0.12 -50.92 3.27
C SER A 319 -0.47 -50.04 2.06
N ASN A 320 -1.67 -50.18 1.51
CA ASN A 320 -2.04 -49.66 0.20
C ASN A 320 -2.85 -48.36 0.25
N TYR A 321 -3.17 -47.89 1.45
CA TYR A 321 -3.84 -46.61 1.68
C TYR A 321 -3.29 -45.93 2.94
N ASP A 322 -3.48 -44.62 3.03
CA ASP A 322 -2.90 -43.74 4.04
C ASP A 322 -3.96 -43.12 4.95
N ILE A 323 -5.14 -42.86 4.36
CA ILE A 323 -6.37 -42.43 4.99
C ILE A 323 -7.53 -43.24 4.41
N GLY A 324 -8.53 -43.56 5.21
CA GLY A 324 -9.78 -44.15 4.74
C GLY A 324 -10.98 -43.45 5.34
N HIS A 325 -12.06 -43.43 4.57
CA HIS A 325 -13.30 -42.75 4.92
C HIS A 325 -14.47 -43.51 4.30
N VAL A 326 -15.66 -43.47 4.90
CA VAL A 326 -16.87 -44.09 4.33
C VAL A 326 -17.97 -43.05 4.16
N PHE A 327 -18.59 -43.05 2.98
CA PHE A 327 -19.80 -42.29 2.70
C PHE A 327 -21.07 -43.13 2.89
N SER A 328 -22.06 -42.56 3.55
CA SER A 328 -23.34 -43.19 3.86
C SER A 328 -24.51 -42.25 3.60
N THR A 329 -25.74 -42.76 3.64
CA THR A 329 -26.95 -41.91 3.56
C THR A 329 -27.51 -41.56 4.94
N GLY A 330 -26.74 -41.77 6.00
CA GLY A 330 -27.16 -41.52 7.36
C GLY A 330 -26.06 -41.83 8.36
N GLY A 331 -26.38 -41.69 9.65
CA GLY A 331 -25.42 -41.89 10.73
C GLY A 331 -24.57 -40.66 11.08
N GLY A 332 -24.85 -39.51 10.45
CA GLY A 332 -24.17 -38.23 10.68
C GLY A 332 -22.69 -38.24 10.32
N GLY A 333 -21.94 -37.31 10.91
CA GLY A 333 -20.49 -37.22 10.77
C GLY A 333 -19.77 -37.75 12.02
N VAL A 334 -18.76 -38.61 11.83
CA VAL A 334 -17.86 -38.98 12.92
C VAL A 334 -16.48 -39.42 12.41
N ALA A 335 -15.43 -38.95 13.07
CA ALA A 335 -14.06 -39.34 12.77
C ALA A 335 -13.19 -39.56 14.02
N TYR A 336 -12.14 -40.36 13.85
CA TYR A 336 -11.02 -40.39 14.79
C TYR A 336 -10.09 -39.20 14.54
N LEU A 337 -9.77 -38.47 15.60
CA LEU A 337 -8.81 -37.37 15.57
C LEU A 337 -7.40 -37.88 15.22
N GLN A 338 -6.69 -37.20 14.32
CA GLN A 338 -5.29 -37.52 13.94
C GLN A 338 -5.06 -38.98 13.52
N SER A 339 -5.99 -39.53 12.72
CA SER A 339 -6.00 -40.96 12.36
C SER A 339 -5.12 -41.39 11.19
N PRO A 340 -4.90 -40.59 10.12
CA PRO A 340 -4.09 -40.97 8.96
C PRO A 340 -2.68 -41.45 9.34
N CYS A 341 -2.13 -42.33 8.52
CA CYS A 341 -0.87 -43.02 8.75
C CYS A 341 -0.81 -43.92 10.01
N GLY A 342 -1.87 -43.97 10.83
CA GLY A 342 -1.95 -44.78 12.05
C GLY A 342 -2.65 -46.14 11.88
N GLY A 343 -2.92 -46.81 13.00
CA GLY A 343 -3.65 -48.08 13.04
C GLY A 343 -5.17 -47.96 12.82
N ASN A 344 -5.73 -46.77 13.07
CA ASN A 344 -7.15 -46.43 12.90
C ASN A 344 -7.39 -45.47 11.71
N LYS A 345 -6.47 -45.45 10.75
CA LYS A 345 -6.44 -44.50 9.62
C LYS A 345 -7.66 -44.53 8.69
N ALA A 346 -8.50 -45.55 8.75
CA ALA A 346 -9.76 -45.64 8.01
C ALA A 346 -11.01 -45.28 8.85
N GLY A 347 -10.85 -44.81 10.09
CA GLY A 347 -11.99 -44.43 10.93
C GLY A 347 -12.46 -42.99 10.70
N GLY A 348 -13.03 -42.73 9.52
CA GLY A 348 -13.79 -41.52 9.21
C GLY A 348 -15.11 -41.90 8.52
N VAL A 349 -16.17 -41.19 8.84
CA VAL A 349 -17.53 -41.45 8.36
C VAL A 349 -18.21 -40.12 8.07
N THR A 350 -18.82 -40.01 6.89
CA THR A 350 -19.73 -38.91 6.57
C THR A 350 -21.03 -39.48 6.01
N GLY A 351 -22.15 -39.13 6.65
CA GLY A 351 -23.48 -39.60 6.30
C GLY A 351 -24.50 -38.50 6.28
N GLN A 352 -25.31 -38.45 5.21
CA GLN A 352 -26.42 -37.53 5.08
C GLN A 352 -27.50 -38.13 4.16
N ASN A 353 -28.78 -37.89 4.45
CA ASN A 353 -29.89 -38.42 3.61
C ASN A 353 -29.83 -38.00 2.13
N SER A 354 -29.16 -36.89 1.81
CA SER A 354 -28.97 -36.39 0.45
C SER A 354 -27.49 -36.03 0.24
N PRO A 355 -26.62 -37.03 -0.01
CA PRO A 355 -25.18 -36.85 0.06
C PRO A 355 -24.61 -36.30 -1.26
N VAL A 356 -24.92 -35.03 -1.52
CA VAL A 356 -24.55 -34.26 -2.71
C VAL A 356 -24.32 -32.78 -2.36
N ASN A 357 -23.55 -32.10 -3.19
CA ASN A 357 -23.36 -30.65 -3.21
C ASN A 357 -22.60 -30.08 -1.98
N ASP A 358 -22.42 -28.75 -1.96
CA ASP A 358 -21.68 -28.02 -0.91
C ASP A 358 -22.05 -28.43 0.53
N PRO A 359 -23.33 -28.62 0.91
CA PRO A 359 -23.68 -29.08 2.26
C PRO A 359 -23.09 -30.44 2.60
N PHE A 360 -22.95 -31.36 1.66
CA PHE A 360 -22.34 -32.64 1.93
C PHE A 360 -20.81 -32.51 1.91
N ASP A 361 -20.28 -31.90 0.86
CA ASP A 361 -18.84 -31.85 0.57
C ASP A 361 -18.05 -30.99 1.58
N ILE A 362 -18.56 -29.80 1.92
CA ILE A 362 -17.85 -28.83 2.77
C ILE A 362 -18.29 -28.93 4.23
N ASP A 363 -19.60 -28.87 4.51
CA ASP A 363 -20.07 -28.86 5.91
C ASP A 363 -19.83 -30.19 6.64
N TYR A 364 -19.82 -31.33 5.93
CA TYR A 364 -19.63 -32.65 6.55
C TYR A 364 -18.34 -33.33 6.09
N VAL A 365 -18.11 -33.57 4.80
CA VAL A 365 -16.92 -34.35 4.37
C VAL A 365 -15.63 -33.62 4.77
N ALA A 366 -15.50 -32.33 4.46
CA ALA A 366 -14.32 -31.56 4.85
C ALA A 366 -14.18 -31.42 6.38
N HIS A 367 -15.29 -31.34 7.13
CA HIS A 367 -15.30 -31.32 8.60
C HIS A 367 -14.75 -32.63 9.19
N GLU A 368 -15.30 -33.77 8.78
CA GLU A 368 -14.92 -35.08 9.30
C GLU A 368 -13.51 -35.48 8.87
N MET A 369 -13.12 -35.14 7.63
CA MET A 369 -11.72 -35.28 7.21
C MET A 369 -10.81 -34.30 7.97
N GLY A 370 -11.28 -33.10 8.31
CA GLY A 370 -10.56 -32.13 9.16
C GLY A 370 -10.20 -32.73 10.52
N HIS A 371 -11.10 -33.48 11.14
CA HIS A 371 -10.79 -34.27 12.33
C HIS A 371 -9.73 -35.35 12.07
N GLN A 372 -9.83 -36.09 10.96
CA GLN A 372 -8.78 -37.05 10.61
C GLN A 372 -7.41 -36.36 10.53
N TRP A 373 -7.34 -35.14 10.00
CA TRP A 373 -6.12 -34.34 9.95
C TRP A 373 -5.74 -33.63 11.25
N GLY A 374 -6.59 -33.67 12.27
CA GLY A 374 -6.29 -33.21 13.63
C GLY A 374 -6.95 -31.91 14.06
N GLY A 375 -7.81 -31.32 13.23
CA GLY A 375 -8.59 -30.16 13.63
C GLY A 375 -9.61 -30.49 14.72
N ASN A 376 -9.65 -29.69 15.77
CA ASN A 376 -10.68 -29.72 16.79
C ASN A 376 -11.83 -28.76 16.45
N HIS A 377 -12.96 -28.97 17.11
CA HIS A 377 -14.10 -28.08 17.06
C HIS A 377 -13.77 -26.66 17.53
N THR A 378 -14.12 -25.66 16.74
CA THR A 378 -13.81 -24.25 17.01
C THR A 378 -14.91 -23.49 17.73
N GLN A 379 -16.13 -24.05 17.79
CA GLN A 379 -17.30 -23.38 18.38
C GLN A 379 -17.19 -23.20 19.89
N ASN A 380 -17.64 -22.05 20.37
CA ASN A 380 -17.67 -21.70 21.79
C ASN A 380 -19.08 -21.67 22.40
N ASN A 381 -19.95 -22.60 22.03
CA ASN A 381 -21.22 -22.87 22.69
C ASN A 381 -21.14 -24.15 23.55
N SER A 382 -22.23 -24.56 24.21
CA SER A 382 -22.22 -25.76 25.08
C SER A 382 -22.27 -27.10 24.33
N CYS A 383 -22.31 -27.09 22.99
CA CYS A 383 -22.56 -28.26 22.15
C CYS A 383 -21.25 -28.82 21.59
N ASN A 384 -20.86 -30.02 22.06
CA ASN A 384 -19.62 -30.72 21.68
C ASN A 384 -18.36 -29.84 21.69
N ARG A 385 -18.31 -28.89 22.63
CA ARG A 385 -17.25 -27.88 22.75
C ARG A 385 -15.88 -28.49 23.06
N SER A 386 -14.87 -28.11 22.28
CA SER A 386 -13.46 -28.37 22.59
C SER A 386 -12.84 -27.13 23.26
N SER A 387 -12.72 -27.13 24.59
CA SER A 387 -12.31 -25.92 25.33
C SER A 387 -10.94 -25.35 24.94
N GLY A 388 -10.02 -26.20 24.48
CA GLY A 388 -8.68 -25.78 24.02
C GLY A 388 -8.64 -25.24 22.59
N ALA A 389 -9.74 -25.35 21.85
CA ALA A 389 -9.86 -24.95 20.44
C ALA A 389 -11.05 -23.99 20.19
N ALA A 390 -11.78 -23.60 21.23
CA ALA A 390 -13.03 -22.82 21.14
C ALA A 390 -12.80 -21.32 20.85
N TYR A 391 -12.17 -21.02 19.71
CA TYR A 391 -11.79 -19.67 19.27
C TYR A 391 -12.89 -18.90 18.54
N GLU A 392 -13.96 -19.57 18.11
CA GLU A 392 -15.07 -18.95 17.39
C GLU A 392 -16.33 -18.82 18.25
N PRO A 393 -17.07 -17.69 18.18
CA PRO A 393 -18.23 -17.47 19.03
C PRO A 393 -19.41 -18.37 18.64
N GLY A 394 -20.28 -18.65 19.62
CA GLY A 394 -21.52 -19.41 19.39
C GLY A 394 -21.30 -20.74 18.68
N SER A 395 -22.01 -20.96 17.58
CA SER A 395 -21.90 -22.14 16.70
C SER A 395 -20.66 -22.18 15.83
N ALA A 396 -19.80 -21.16 15.87
CA ALA A 396 -18.77 -20.89 14.86
C ALA A 396 -19.32 -20.66 13.45
N SER A 397 -18.41 -20.27 12.56
CA SER A 397 -18.61 -19.91 11.16
C SER A 397 -17.81 -20.78 10.19
N THR A 398 -16.63 -21.27 10.60
CA THR A 398 -15.72 -22.05 9.71
C THR A 398 -16.06 -23.55 9.66
N ILE A 399 -15.35 -24.30 8.80
CA ILE A 399 -15.59 -25.73 8.55
C ILE A 399 -15.59 -26.57 9.83
N MET A 400 -14.65 -26.38 10.77
CA MET A 400 -14.60 -27.14 12.02
C MET A 400 -15.63 -26.68 13.07
N GLY A 401 -16.44 -25.69 12.72
CA GLY A 401 -17.55 -25.18 13.51
C GLY A 401 -18.83 -26.01 13.37
N TYR A 402 -19.83 -25.63 14.15
CA TYR A 402 -21.16 -26.25 14.21
C TYR A 402 -22.24 -25.32 13.62
N ALA A 403 -21.87 -24.54 12.60
CA ALA A 403 -22.78 -23.64 11.89
C ALA A 403 -24.07 -24.38 11.51
N GLY A 404 -25.21 -23.84 11.93
CA GLY A 404 -26.55 -24.38 11.73
C GLY A 404 -26.95 -25.54 12.62
N ILE A 405 -26.06 -26.08 13.45
CA ILE A 405 -26.33 -27.28 14.27
C ILE A 405 -26.79 -26.91 15.68
N CYS A 406 -26.09 -25.97 16.33
CA CYS A 406 -26.27 -25.69 17.76
C CYS A 406 -26.36 -24.19 18.05
N ALA A 407 -27.29 -23.80 18.93
CA ALA A 407 -27.46 -22.41 19.35
C ALA A 407 -26.37 -21.98 20.37
N PRO A 408 -26.05 -20.67 20.47
CA PRO A 408 -26.45 -19.59 19.56
C PRO A 408 -25.83 -19.77 18.18
N ASN A 409 -26.66 -19.69 17.15
CA ASN A 409 -26.26 -19.99 15.79
C ASN A 409 -25.83 -18.73 15.03
N LEU A 410 -24.62 -18.71 14.48
CA LEU A 410 -24.08 -17.57 13.73
C LEU A 410 -24.54 -17.52 12.27
N GLN A 411 -24.68 -18.69 11.66
CA GLN A 411 -25.07 -18.88 10.26
C GLN A 411 -25.57 -20.32 10.07
N SER A 412 -26.33 -20.58 9.02
CA SER A 412 -26.90 -21.91 8.79
C SER A 412 -25.88 -22.93 8.33
N ASN A 413 -24.78 -22.54 7.68
CA ASN A 413 -23.83 -23.45 7.03
C ASN A 413 -22.42 -22.90 7.14
N SER A 414 -21.39 -23.74 7.06
CA SER A 414 -20.02 -23.29 7.27
C SER A 414 -19.49 -22.51 6.07
N ASP A 415 -18.67 -21.49 6.34
CA ASP A 415 -17.83 -20.90 5.30
C ASP A 415 -16.80 -21.95 4.84
N ASP A 416 -16.45 -21.94 3.57
CA ASP A 416 -15.57 -22.91 2.91
C ASP A 416 -14.07 -22.65 3.17
N HIS A 417 -13.73 -22.31 4.41
CA HIS A 417 -12.37 -22.22 4.92
C HIS A 417 -12.26 -22.76 6.34
N PHE A 418 -11.06 -23.20 6.68
CA PHE A 418 -10.73 -23.54 8.06
C PHE A 418 -10.35 -22.29 8.85
N HIS A 419 -10.77 -22.21 10.11
CA HIS A 419 -10.25 -21.22 11.04
C HIS A 419 -8.73 -21.39 11.17
N ASN A 420 -8.00 -20.29 11.35
CA ASN A 420 -6.54 -20.30 11.56
C ASN A 420 -6.09 -21.37 12.57
N HIS A 421 -6.78 -21.51 13.71
CA HIS A 421 -6.45 -22.53 14.70
C HIS A 421 -6.49 -23.97 14.14
N SER A 422 -7.54 -24.32 13.39
CA SER A 422 -7.66 -25.64 12.79
C SER A 422 -6.57 -25.91 11.75
N ILE A 423 -6.18 -24.90 10.97
CA ILE A 423 -5.04 -24.96 10.05
C ILE A 423 -3.76 -25.30 10.83
N ASN A 424 -3.52 -24.60 11.94
CA ASN A 424 -2.34 -24.81 12.78
C ASN A 424 -2.30 -26.21 13.40
N GLU A 425 -3.44 -26.74 13.87
CA GLU A 425 -3.52 -28.12 14.38
C GLU A 425 -3.23 -29.16 13.27
N MET A 426 -3.80 -28.96 12.08
CA MET A 426 -3.59 -29.85 10.94
C MET A 426 -2.14 -29.81 10.44
N ILE A 427 -1.53 -28.63 10.36
CA ILE A 427 -0.10 -28.46 10.02
C ILE A 427 0.77 -29.14 11.08
N SER A 428 0.45 -28.95 12.36
CA SER A 428 1.18 -29.62 13.45
C SER A 428 1.16 -31.15 13.29
N PHE A 429 0.03 -31.74 12.90
CA PHE A 429 -0.07 -33.19 12.67
C PHE A 429 0.61 -33.65 11.37
N THR A 430 0.48 -32.90 10.29
CA THR A 430 0.91 -33.32 8.93
C THR A 430 2.34 -32.95 8.59
N VAL A 431 2.90 -31.94 9.23
CA VAL A 431 4.29 -31.52 9.06
C VAL A 431 5.17 -32.08 10.17
N ASN A 432 4.75 -31.85 11.43
CA ASN A 432 5.57 -32.14 12.61
C ASN A 432 5.18 -33.46 13.30
N GLY A 433 4.02 -34.03 12.97
CA GLY A 433 3.43 -35.19 13.63
C GLY A 433 3.41 -36.47 12.79
N ASN A 434 2.64 -37.45 13.27
CA ASN A 434 2.55 -38.77 12.64
C ASN A 434 1.92 -38.74 11.23
N GLY A 435 1.13 -37.71 10.91
CA GLY A 435 0.55 -37.50 9.60
C GLY A 435 1.60 -37.33 8.49
N ASN A 436 2.85 -37.01 8.84
CA ASN A 436 3.94 -36.89 7.87
C ASN A 436 4.57 -38.26 7.50
N SER A 437 4.27 -39.33 8.25
CA SER A 437 5.00 -40.61 8.14
C SER A 437 4.67 -41.44 6.89
N CYS A 438 3.53 -41.18 6.24
CA CYS A 438 3.08 -41.90 5.05
C CYS A 438 2.79 -41.01 3.84
N ALA A 439 3.05 -39.70 3.94
CA ALA A 439 2.82 -38.74 2.87
C ALA A 439 3.78 -38.97 1.68
N SER A 440 3.25 -38.85 0.46
CA SER A 440 4.08 -38.64 -0.73
C SER A 440 4.27 -37.14 -0.91
N ALA A 441 5.44 -36.63 -0.51
CA ALA A 441 5.78 -35.22 -0.56
C ALA A 441 6.36 -34.81 -1.93
N SER A 442 5.88 -33.69 -2.47
CA SER A 442 6.44 -33.05 -3.67
C SER A 442 6.59 -31.54 -3.45
N ALA A 443 7.66 -30.95 -3.98
CA ALA A 443 7.85 -29.50 -3.96
C ALA A 443 6.77 -28.82 -4.82
N THR A 444 6.15 -27.76 -4.28
CA THR A 444 5.20 -26.91 -5.02
C THR A 444 5.93 -25.92 -5.93
N ASN A 445 7.21 -25.64 -5.64
CA ASN A 445 7.97 -24.52 -6.22
C ASN A 445 7.21 -23.20 -6.07
N ASN A 446 6.59 -23.05 -4.90
CA ASN A 446 5.84 -21.88 -4.49
C ASN A 446 6.51 -21.28 -3.26
N SER A 447 6.80 -19.99 -3.31
CA SER A 447 7.30 -19.24 -2.17
C SER A 447 6.20 -19.07 -1.12
N ILE A 448 6.57 -19.02 0.16
CA ILE A 448 5.57 -18.75 1.22
C ILE A 448 5.39 -17.22 1.32
N PRO A 449 4.16 -16.70 1.35
CA PRO A 449 3.93 -15.28 1.52
C PRO A 449 4.42 -14.79 2.89
N THR A 450 4.68 -13.49 3.00
CA THR A 450 4.99 -12.82 4.26
C THR A 450 3.76 -12.12 4.82
N VAL A 451 3.77 -11.91 6.14
CA VAL A 451 2.80 -11.09 6.84
C VAL A 451 3.53 -10.29 7.93
N THR A 452 3.09 -9.06 8.15
CA THR A 452 3.49 -8.18 9.25
C THR A 452 2.24 -7.45 9.73
N THR A 453 1.93 -7.52 11.01
CA THR A 453 0.79 -6.83 11.62
C THR A 453 1.19 -5.43 12.09
N LEU A 454 0.31 -4.43 11.92
CA LEU A 454 0.60 -3.03 12.24
C LEU A 454 -0.30 -2.52 13.37
N GLY A 455 0.29 -1.84 14.36
CA GLY A 455 -0.45 -1.22 15.46
C GLY A 455 -0.78 -2.15 16.64
N GLY A 456 0.08 -3.15 16.92
CA GLY A 456 -0.03 -4.02 18.08
C GLY A 456 0.36 -3.37 19.41
N GLY A 457 -0.05 -3.98 20.51
CA GLY A 457 0.23 -3.49 21.87
C GLY A 457 -0.66 -2.32 22.31
N ASN A 458 -1.50 -1.79 21.42
CA ASN A 458 -2.38 -0.66 21.70
C ASN A 458 -3.46 -0.99 22.73
N THR A 459 -3.80 0.02 23.53
CA THR A 459 -5.00 0.01 24.38
C THR A 459 -6.09 0.83 23.71
N ILE A 460 -7.28 0.24 23.54
CA ILE A 460 -8.44 0.86 22.91
C ILE A 460 -9.55 1.16 23.93
N PRO A 461 -10.35 2.22 23.75
CA PRO A 461 -11.53 2.48 24.57
C PRO A 461 -12.63 1.41 24.36
N ALA A 462 -13.42 1.14 25.39
CA ALA A 462 -14.58 0.26 25.28
C ALA A 462 -15.68 0.87 24.39
N ASN A 463 -16.56 0.03 23.84
CA ASN A 463 -17.66 0.40 22.96
C ASN A 463 -17.26 1.29 21.77
N THR A 464 -16.04 1.11 21.26
CA THR A 464 -15.49 1.93 20.17
C THR A 464 -15.05 1.04 19.00
N PRO A 465 -15.40 1.40 17.76
CA PRO A 465 -14.91 0.71 16.57
C PRO A 465 -13.38 0.75 16.44
N PHE A 466 -12.80 -0.27 15.81
CA PHE A 466 -11.38 -0.30 15.52
C PHE A 466 -11.08 -1.03 14.21
N GLU A 467 -9.90 -0.78 13.64
CA GLU A 467 -9.44 -1.40 12.40
C GLU A 467 -8.05 -2.02 12.58
N LEU A 468 -7.90 -3.27 12.14
CA LEU A 468 -6.61 -3.97 12.15
C LEU A 468 -6.06 -4.02 10.74
N ILE A 469 -4.76 -3.73 10.62
CA ILE A 469 -4.07 -3.60 9.34
C ILE A 469 -2.87 -4.54 9.34
N ALA A 470 -2.67 -5.24 8.23
CA ALA A 470 -1.45 -6.01 7.98
C ALA A 470 -0.78 -5.52 6.69
N SER A 471 0.50 -5.81 6.54
CA SER A 471 1.19 -5.83 5.25
C SER A 471 1.60 -7.26 4.94
N GLY A 472 1.59 -7.62 3.66
CA GLY A 472 2.08 -8.93 3.22
C GLY A 472 2.60 -8.83 1.80
N SER A 473 3.43 -9.78 1.42
CA SER A 473 3.96 -9.87 0.06
C SER A 473 4.22 -11.32 -0.30
N ASP A 474 4.19 -11.62 -1.59
CA ASP A 474 4.58 -12.93 -2.11
C ASP A 474 5.76 -12.79 -3.08
N ALA A 475 6.78 -13.62 -2.93
CA ALA A 475 8.01 -13.52 -3.71
C ALA A 475 7.84 -13.97 -5.17
N ASP A 476 6.80 -14.77 -5.46
CA ASP A 476 6.46 -15.23 -6.81
C ASP A 476 5.48 -14.28 -7.53
N GLY A 477 5.11 -13.18 -6.86
CA GLY A 477 4.16 -12.19 -7.34
C GLY A 477 2.72 -12.71 -7.42
N ASP A 478 2.37 -13.72 -6.61
CA ASP A 478 1.01 -14.24 -6.53
C ASP A 478 0.07 -13.26 -5.78
N ALA A 479 -1.22 -13.29 -6.12
CA ALA A 479 -2.22 -12.40 -5.52
C ALA A 479 -2.64 -12.92 -4.14
N ILE A 480 -2.23 -12.19 -3.10
CA ILE A 480 -2.49 -12.59 -1.71
C ILE A 480 -3.86 -12.11 -1.21
N THR A 481 -4.39 -12.84 -0.23
CA THR A 481 -5.61 -12.51 0.50
C THR A 481 -5.38 -12.62 2.01
N TYR A 482 -6.13 -11.83 2.78
CA TYR A 482 -6.00 -11.69 4.22
C TYR A 482 -7.24 -12.22 4.94
N ASN A 483 -7.01 -12.86 6.07
CA ASN A 483 -8.04 -13.35 6.99
C ASN A 483 -7.68 -12.97 8.42
N TRP A 484 -8.41 -12.01 8.99
CA TRP A 484 -8.26 -11.63 10.39
C TRP A 484 -9.24 -12.43 11.24
N GLU A 485 -8.79 -13.13 12.28
CA GLU A 485 -9.65 -13.98 13.13
C GLU A 485 -9.31 -13.76 14.59
N GLN A 486 -10.33 -13.66 15.47
CA GLN A 486 -10.08 -13.56 16.90
C GLN A 486 -9.47 -14.86 17.42
N TYR A 487 -8.44 -14.74 18.23
CA TYR A 487 -7.61 -15.85 18.73
C TYR A 487 -7.59 -15.88 20.27
N ASP A 488 -8.73 -15.56 20.89
CA ASP A 488 -8.90 -15.64 22.34
C ASP A 488 -9.61 -16.93 22.77
N LEU A 489 -9.04 -17.62 23.76
CA LEU A 489 -9.76 -18.64 24.53
C LEU A 489 -10.48 -18.00 25.71
N GLY A 490 -11.67 -18.50 26.00
CA GLY A 490 -12.45 -18.01 27.13
C GLY A 490 -13.47 -19.01 27.66
N PRO A 491 -14.29 -18.57 28.63
CA PRO A 491 -15.42 -19.34 29.10
C PRO A 491 -16.38 -19.72 27.94
N SER A 492 -17.12 -20.81 28.14
CA SER A 492 -18.23 -21.16 27.27
C SER A 492 -19.28 -20.05 27.26
N THR A 493 -19.93 -19.83 26.12
CA THR A 493 -21.11 -18.95 26.02
C THR A 493 -22.10 -19.26 27.13
N ALA A 494 -22.59 -18.22 27.80
CA ALA A 494 -23.54 -18.34 28.89
C ALA A 494 -24.86 -18.98 28.45
N SER A 495 -25.45 -19.80 29.31
CA SER A 495 -26.74 -20.42 29.03
C SER A 495 -27.82 -19.35 28.83
N GLY A 496 -28.53 -19.42 27.69
CA GLY A 496 -29.58 -18.46 27.32
C GLY A 496 -29.10 -17.22 26.58
N ASP A 497 -27.78 -17.01 26.39
CA ASP A 497 -27.25 -15.91 25.57
C ASP A 497 -27.33 -16.25 24.08
N ASN A 498 -28.55 -16.26 23.54
CA ASN A 498 -28.80 -16.67 22.16
C ASN A 498 -28.29 -15.67 21.10
N ASN A 499 -27.97 -14.44 21.50
CA ASN A 499 -27.52 -13.36 20.60
C ASN A 499 -26.05 -12.97 20.83
N LEU A 500 -25.34 -13.66 21.73
CA LEU A 500 -23.94 -13.42 22.08
C LEU A 500 -23.65 -11.99 22.58
N THR A 501 -24.65 -11.34 23.18
CA THR A 501 -24.56 -9.92 23.59
C THR A 501 -23.98 -9.75 24.99
N ASN A 502 -23.77 -10.83 25.76
CA ASN A 502 -23.33 -10.77 27.14
C ASN A 502 -22.09 -11.65 27.38
N PRO A 503 -20.96 -11.38 26.68
CA PRO A 503 -19.74 -12.16 26.85
C PRO A 503 -19.16 -12.01 28.26
N SER A 504 -18.42 -13.03 28.71
CA SER A 504 -17.72 -13.02 29.99
C SER A 504 -16.24 -13.37 29.84
N GLY A 505 -15.37 -12.75 30.65
CA GLY A 505 -13.93 -12.94 30.58
C GLY A 505 -13.39 -12.65 29.17
N ASN A 506 -12.51 -13.52 28.66
CA ASN A 506 -11.98 -13.44 27.29
C ASN A 506 -12.78 -14.29 26.29
N GLN A 507 -14.07 -14.56 26.53
CA GLN A 507 -14.93 -15.22 25.54
C GLN A 507 -14.82 -14.50 24.20
N THR A 508 -14.52 -15.23 23.13
CA THR A 508 -14.48 -14.69 21.75
C THR A 508 -15.80 -13.99 21.38
N ILE A 509 -15.71 -12.83 20.74
CA ILE A 509 -16.83 -11.91 20.42
C ILE A 509 -16.90 -11.53 18.95
N PHE A 510 -15.86 -11.82 18.17
CA PHE A 510 -15.77 -11.60 16.73
C PHE A 510 -15.71 -12.93 16.00
N ARG A 511 -16.62 -13.13 15.05
CA ARG A 511 -16.68 -14.32 14.18
C ARG A 511 -15.63 -14.28 13.07
N SER A 512 -15.40 -15.42 12.45
CA SER A 512 -14.59 -15.49 11.23
C SER A 512 -15.43 -15.04 10.03
N TRP A 513 -14.74 -14.52 9.02
CA TRP A 513 -15.29 -14.22 7.70
C TRP A 513 -14.34 -14.80 6.64
N PRO A 514 -14.81 -15.01 5.40
CA PRO A 514 -13.93 -15.41 4.29
C PRO A 514 -12.83 -14.39 4.01
N SER A 515 -11.74 -14.88 3.42
CA SER A 515 -10.57 -14.04 3.10
C SER A 515 -10.88 -13.00 2.03
N THR A 516 -10.21 -11.85 2.13
CA THR A 516 -10.41 -10.72 1.21
C THR A 516 -9.07 -10.20 0.68
N ALA A 517 -9.09 -9.46 -0.42
CA ALA A 517 -7.89 -8.75 -0.89
C ALA A 517 -7.53 -7.55 0.00
N SER A 518 -8.45 -7.08 0.85
CA SER A 518 -8.19 -6.00 1.79
C SER A 518 -7.27 -6.49 2.89
N ASN A 519 -6.17 -5.77 3.08
CA ASN A 519 -5.25 -5.99 4.20
C ASN A 519 -5.77 -5.46 5.54
N THR A 520 -6.92 -4.77 5.50
CA THR A 520 -7.55 -4.13 6.65
C THR A 520 -8.88 -4.80 6.98
N ARG A 521 -9.09 -5.18 8.25
CA ARG A 521 -10.40 -5.60 8.78
C ARG A 521 -10.91 -4.57 9.80
N VAL A 522 -12.15 -4.13 9.59
CA VAL A 522 -12.85 -3.19 10.48
C VAL A 522 -13.80 -3.95 11.40
N PHE A 523 -13.84 -3.57 12.67
CA PHE A 523 -14.62 -4.20 13.72
C PHE A 523 -15.55 -3.20 14.42
N PRO A 524 -16.88 -3.44 14.42
CA PRO A 524 -17.59 -4.41 13.59
C PRO A 524 -17.52 -4.06 12.10
N ARG A 525 -18.08 -4.91 11.23
CA ARG A 525 -17.99 -4.71 9.77
C ARG A 525 -18.46 -3.31 9.32
N PRO A 526 -17.91 -2.76 8.23
CA PRO A 526 -18.32 -1.45 7.71
C PRO A 526 -19.83 -1.31 7.46
N ILE A 527 -20.47 -2.36 6.93
CA ILE A 527 -21.93 -2.39 6.70
C ILE A 527 -22.74 -2.29 8.00
N ASP A 528 -22.22 -2.87 9.08
CA ASP A 528 -22.86 -2.82 10.40
C ASP A 528 -22.70 -1.43 11.03
N LEU A 529 -21.50 -0.84 10.90
CA LEU A 529 -21.22 0.54 11.34
C LEU A 529 -22.09 1.57 10.61
N VAL A 530 -22.13 1.53 9.28
CA VAL A 530 -22.87 2.50 8.46
C VAL A 530 -24.37 2.45 8.76
N ASN A 531 -24.92 1.25 8.98
CA ASN A 531 -26.35 1.06 9.25
C ASN A 531 -26.73 1.16 10.73
N GLY A 532 -25.75 1.29 11.64
CA GLY A 532 -26.00 1.23 13.08
C GLY A 532 -26.61 -0.11 13.52
N THR A 533 -26.23 -1.20 12.85
CA THR A 533 -26.67 -2.56 13.14
C THR A 533 -25.57 -3.38 13.77
N THR A 534 -25.91 -4.54 14.33
CA THR A 534 -24.94 -5.48 14.86
C THR A 534 -25.25 -6.86 14.33
N THR A 535 -24.31 -7.42 13.58
CA THR A 535 -24.36 -8.82 13.18
C THR A 535 -24.02 -9.70 14.38
N ILE A 536 -24.71 -10.84 14.54
CA ILE A 536 -24.42 -11.77 15.63
C ILE A 536 -22.96 -12.25 15.55
N GLY A 537 -22.23 -12.17 16.67
CA GLY A 537 -20.80 -12.46 16.73
C GLY A 537 -19.92 -11.34 16.16
N GLU A 538 -20.40 -10.09 16.11
CA GLU A 538 -19.62 -8.88 15.76
C GLU A 538 -19.86 -7.80 16.82
N HIS A 539 -19.56 -8.11 18.08
CA HIS A 539 -19.87 -7.21 19.21
C HIS A 539 -18.66 -6.38 19.62
N MET A 540 -18.85 -5.07 19.80
CA MET A 540 -17.81 -4.21 20.39
C MET A 540 -17.53 -4.63 21.84
N PRO A 541 -16.26 -4.59 22.29
CA PRO A 541 -15.93 -4.95 23.66
C PRO A 541 -16.45 -3.89 24.63
N THR A 542 -17.16 -4.33 25.68
CA THR A 542 -17.87 -3.41 26.60
C THR A 542 -17.21 -3.25 27.98
N TYR A 543 -16.10 -3.95 28.23
CA TYR A 543 -15.38 -3.95 29.51
C TYR A 543 -13.91 -4.23 29.28
N SER A 544 -13.07 -4.00 30.31
CA SER A 544 -11.63 -4.23 30.21
C SER A 544 -11.30 -5.69 29.94
N ARG A 545 -10.58 -5.95 28.84
CA ARG A 545 -10.19 -7.30 28.42
C ARG A 545 -9.01 -7.26 27.46
N GLY A 546 -8.30 -8.38 27.36
CA GLY A 546 -7.40 -8.61 26.23
C GLY A 546 -8.19 -8.99 24.98
N LEU A 547 -7.64 -8.66 23.83
CA LEU A 547 -8.07 -9.16 22.54
C LEU A 547 -6.85 -9.62 21.75
N GLN A 548 -6.90 -10.86 21.28
CA GLN A 548 -5.91 -11.45 20.41
C GLN A 548 -6.53 -11.71 19.05
N PHE A 549 -5.80 -11.42 17.98
CA PHE A 549 -6.22 -11.70 16.61
C PHE A 549 -5.07 -12.34 15.85
N LYS A 550 -5.35 -13.32 15.01
CA LYS A 550 -4.39 -13.80 14.02
C LYS A 550 -4.75 -13.29 12.64
N CYS A 551 -3.78 -12.74 11.93
CA CYS A 551 -3.88 -12.43 10.51
C CYS A 551 -3.26 -13.58 9.72
N SER A 552 -4.08 -14.29 8.95
CA SER A 552 -3.63 -15.30 8.00
C SER A 552 -3.51 -14.70 6.60
N VAL A 553 -2.40 -14.97 5.91
CA VAL A 553 -2.19 -14.59 4.50
C VAL A 553 -2.11 -15.84 3.65
N ARG A 554 -2.89 -15.87 2.57
CA ARG A 554 -2.90 -16.94 1.55
C ARG A 554 -2.52 -16.36 0.20
N ASP A 555 -1.67 -17.04 -0.54
CA ASP A 555 -1.30 -16.67 -1.93
C ASP A 555 -2.30 -17.16 -2.99
N ASN A 556 -3.21 -18.06 -2.62
CA ASN A 556 -4.18 -18.69 -3.51
C ASN A 556 -3.54 -19.31 -4.76
N ARG A 557 -2.37 -19.93 -4.63
CA ARG A 557 -1.76 -20.65 -5.74
C ARG A 557 -2.40 -22.03 -5.93
N SER A 558 -2.85 -22.28 -7.16
CA SER A 558 -3.36 -23.59 -7.57
C SER A 558 -2.29 -24.69 -7.47
N GLY A 559 -2.70 -25.88 -7.04
CA GLY A 559 -1.82 -27.05 -6.92
C GLY A 559 -0.93 -27.08 -5.67
N GLY A 560 -1.20 -26.22 -4.68
CA GLY A 560 -0.51 -26.19 -3.40
C GLY A 560 -0.33 -24.76 -2.92
N GLY A 561 -1.38 -24.20 -2.32
CA GLY A 561 -1.37 -22.84 -1.80
C GLY A 561 -0.42 -22.71 -0.61
N ALA A 562 0.19 -21.54 -0.47
CA ALA A 562 0.99 -21.21 0.69
C ALA A 562 0.23 -20.28 1.64
N PHE A 563 0.54 -20.46 2.92
CA PHE A 563 -0.11 -19.89 4.06
C PHE A 563 0.95 -19.43 5.05
N THR A 564 0.74 -18.24 5.63
CA THR A 564 1.48 -17.77 6.81
C THR A 564 0.52 -17.06 7.75
N ASP A 565 0.85 -17.01 9.04
CA ASP A 565 0.07 -16.26 10.02
C ASP A 565 0.91 -15.42 10.97
N GLU A 566 0.27 -14.43 11.58
CA GLU A 566 0.89 -13.63 12.63
C GLU A 566 -0.14 -13.18 13.66
N LEU A 567 0.30 -13.17 14.92
CA LEU A 567 -0.51 -12.78 16.06
C LEU A 567 -0.39 -11.28 16.31
N MET A 568 -1.54 -10.64 16.43
CA MET A 568 -1.74 -9.29 16.91
C MET A 568 -2.40 -9.34 18.30
N SER A 569 -1.89 -8.54 19.24
CA SER A 569 -2.52 -8.37 20.56
C SER A 569 -2.84 -6.92 20.83
N LEU A 570 -4.00 -6.67 21.42
CA LEU A 570 -4.44 -5.37 21.90
C LEU A 570 -5.21 -5.52 23.22
N SER A 571 -5.37 -4.42 23.95
CA SER A 571 -6.14 -4.41 25.19
C SER A 571 -7.28 -3.40 25.12
N VAL A 572 -8.35 -3.66 25.85
CA VAL A 572 -9.49 -2.76 25.97
C VAL A 572 -9.47 -2.16 27.37
N ASP A 573 -9.57 -0.85 27.47
CA ASP A 573 -9.87 -0.17 28.73
C ASP A 573 -11.37 0.07 28.88
N GLY A 574 -11.97 -0.58 29.87
CA GLY A 574 -13.38 -0.44 30.22
C GLY A 574 -13.75 0.88 30.91
N ASN A 575 -12.77 1.69 31.32
CA ASN A 575 -13.02 3.00 31.93
C ASN A 575 -13.00 4.16 30.92
N SER A 576 -12.40 3.95 29.76
CA SER A 576 -12.38 4.88 28.63
C SER A 576 -13.43 4.49 27.59
N GLY A 577 -13.94 5.47 26.86
CA GLY A 577 -14.94 5.29 25.81
C GLY A 577 -16.40 5.45 26.28
N PRO A 578 -17.36 5.39 25.33
CA PRO A 578 -17.13 5.25 23.89
C PRO A 578 -16.53 6.54 23.29
N PHE A 579 -15.56 6.39 22.40
CA PHE A 579 -15.09 7.50 21.57
C PHE A 579 -16.11 7.72 20.44
N VAL A 580 -16.69 8.91 20.34
CA VAL A 580 -17.86 9.15 19.47
C VAL A 580 -17.76 10.47 18.72
N VAL A 581 -17.96 10.46 17.39
CA VAL A 581 -18.19 11.65 16.57
C VAL A 581 -19.56 12.21 16.91
N THR A 582 -19.60 13.41 17.46
CA THR A 582 -20.85 14.05 17.93
C THR A 582 -21.46 14.99 16.88
N SER A 583 -20.63 15.60 16.03
CA SER A 583 -21.09 16.45 14.92
C SER A 583 -20.01 16.58 13.85
N PRO A 584 -20.35 16.68 12.56
CA PRO A 584 -21.68 16.55 11.97
C PRO A 584 -22.20 15.11 11.95
N ASN A 585 -23.45 14.92 12.35
CA ASN A 585 -24.11 13.61 12.40
C ASN A 585 -25.37 13.51 11.54
N SER A 586 -25.84 14.62 10.97
CA SER A 586 -26.94 14.75 10.00
C SER A 586 -26.97 16.18 9.46
N GLY A 587 -27.87 16.48 8.51
CA GLY A 587 -28.09 17.84 8.01
C GLY A 587 -27.15 18.21 6.86
N SER A 588 -26.87 19.50 6.71
CA SER A 588 -26.01 20.03 5.64
C SER A 588 -24.81 20.78 6.19
N VAL A 589 -23.65 20.55 5.59
CA VAL A 589 -22.40 21.27 5.85
C VAL A 589 -21.99 21.94 4.53
N PRO A 590 -21.73 23.25 4.49
CA PRO A 590 -21.22 23.88 3.28
C PRO A 590 -19.80 23.38 2.98
N ASN A 591 -19.38 23.43 1.73
CA ASN A 591 -17.94 23.42 1.42
C ASN A 591 -17.25 24.60 2.15
N GLY A 592 -15.94 24.49 2.39
CA GLY A 592 -15.21 25.43 3.23
C GLY A 592 -15.09 24.99 4.69
N PHE A 593 -14.84 25.92 5.61
CA PHE A 593 -14.54 25.58 7.00
C PHE A 593 -15.76 25.02 7.76
N ALA A 594 -15.58 23.86 8.37
CA ALA A 594 -16.57 23.22 9.21
C ALA A 594 -15.93 22.71 10.50
N THR A 595 -16.65 22.81 11.61
CA THR A 595 -16.22 22.25 12.89
C THR A 595 -16.70 20.81 13.03
N ILE A 596 -15.76 19.90 13.26
CA ILE A 596 -16.01 18.51 13.63
C ILE A 596 -15.81 18.38 15.13
N THR A 597 -16.76 17.75 15.82
CA THR A 597 -16.71 17.53 17.27
C THR A 597 -16.83 16.05 17.59
N TRP A 598 -16.17 15.62 18.66
CA TRP A 598 -16.20 14.26 19.17
C TRP A 598 -16.12 14.23 20.69
N ASP A 599 -16.57 13.15 21.30
CA ASP A 599 -16.35 12.87 22.72
C ASP A 599 -14.96 12.21 22.88
N VAL A 600 -14.06 12.88 23.58
CA VAL A 600 -12.71 12.35 23.87
C VAL A 600 -12.79 11.12 24.76
N ALA A 601 -13.80 11.03 25.65
CA ALA A 601 -14.09 9.88 26.48
C ALA A 601 -12.87 9.24 27.19
N GLY A 602 -11.94 10.05 27.70
CA GLY A 602 -10.74 9.58 28.41
C GLY A 602 -9.64 8.98 27.54
N THR A 603 -9.83 8.92 26.21
CA THR A 603 -8.85 8.31 25.28
C THR A 603 -7.50 9.03 25.23
N ASN A 604 -7.45 10.31 25.60
CA ASN A 604 -6.21 11.08 25.69
C ASN A 604 -5.47 10.91 27.02
N GLN A 605 -5.93 10.04 27.91
CA GLN A 605 -5.30 9.72 29.19
C GLN A 605 -4.83 8.26 29.21
N SER A 606 -3.96 7.94 30.17
CA SER A 606 -3.57 6.56 30.45
C SER A 606 -4.79 5.72 30.83
N PRO A 607 -4.93 4.49 30.32
CA PRO A 607 -3.93 3.71 29.55
C PRO A 607 -3.99 3.85 28.02
N VAL A 608 -4.97 4.58 27.45
CA VAL A 608 -5.14 4.71 25.99
C VAL A 608 -4.09 5.65 25.38
N ASN A 609 -3.75 6.75 26.06
CA ASN A 609 -2.67 7.70 25.73
C ASN A 609 -2.69 8.25 24.28
N CYS A 610 -3.87 8.41 23.68
CA CYS A 610 -4.01 8.93 22.32
C CYS A 610 -4.11 10.47 22.35
N SER A 611 -2.97 11.15 22.14
CA SER A 611 -2.86 12.61 22.21
C SER A 611 -3.35 13.34 20.96
N THR A 612 -3.30 12.70 19.79
CA THR A 612 -3.73 13.29 18.51
C THR A 612 -4.68 12.38 17.73
N VAL A 613 -5.46 12.98 16.83
CA VAL A 613 -6.43 12.33 15.95
C VAL A 613 -6.26 12.79 14.51
N LYS A 614 -6.72 11.95 13.59
CA LYS A 614 -6.89 12.21 12.17
C LYS A 614 -8.38 12.32 11.83
N ILE A 615 -8.73 13.29 11.01
CA ILE A 615 -10.10 13.54 10.55
C ILE A 615 -10.19 13.24 9.06
N LEU A 616 -11.07 12.33 8.68
CA LEU A 616 -11.27 11.90 7.30
C LEU A 616 -12.71 12.08 6.85
N LEU A 617 -12.91 12.17 5.54
CA LEU A 617 -14.19 12.34 4.89
C LEU A 617 -14.45 11.23 3.88
N SER A 618 -15.65 10.70 3.95
CA SER A 618 -16.26 9.77 3.01
C SER A 618 -17.25 10.51 2.12
N THR A 619 -17.37 10.10 0.87
CA THR A 619 -18.44 10.53 -0.05
C THR A 619 -19.40 9.41 -0.42
N ASP A 620 -19.13 8.18 -0.01
CA ASP A 620 -19.87 6.97 -0.41
C ASP A 620 -20.81 6.44 0.69
N GLY A 621 -21.06 7.22 1.74
CA GLY A 621 -21.91 6.84 2.86
C GLY A 621 -21.15 6.18 4.02
N GLY A 622 -19.82 6.25 4.04
CA GLY A 622 -18.96 5.74 5.11
C GLY A 622 -18.31 4.38 4.84
N TYR A 623 -18.30 3.90 3.59
CA TYR A 623 -17.63 2.65 3.23
C TYR A 623 -16.15 2.85 2.96
N SER A 624 -15.77 4.01 2.41
CA SER A 624 -14.38 4.44 2.24
C SER A 624 -14.17 5.89 2.71
N PHE A 625 -12.95 6.20 3.13
CA PHE A 625 -12.56 7.54 3.63
C PHE A 625 -11.32 8.06 2.89
N PRO A 626 -11.42 8.37 1.58
CA PRO A 626 -10.27 8.74 0.76
C PRO A 626 -9.77 10.17 0.99
N TYR A 627 -10.56 11.04 1.63
CA TYR A 627 -10.19 12.44 1.84
C TYR A 627 -9.69 12.63 3.28
N GLU A 628 -8.41 12.89 3.44
CA GLU A 628 -7.85 13.35 4.72
C GLU A 628 -8.09 14.85 4.86
N LEU A 629 -8.81 15.26 5.91
CA LEU A 629 -9.14 16.66 6.15
C LEU A 629 -8.16 17.33 7.12
N ALA A 630 -7.65 16.57 8.10
CA ALA A 630 -6.64 17.01 9.05
C ALA A 630 -5.95 15.81 9.72
N ALA A 631 -4.68 15.98 10.10
CA ALA A 631 -3.85 15.02 10.84
C ALA A 631 -3.09 15.74 11.95
N GLY A 632 -2.57 15.03 12.96
CA GLY A 632 -1.87 15.65 14.11
C GLY A 632 -2.76 16.51 15.00
N VAL A 633 -4.09 16.43 14.87
CA VAL A 633 -5.04 17.28 15.58
C VAL A 633 -5.09 16.85 17.04
N SER A 634 -4.91 17.76 18.00
CA SER A 634 -5.02 17.41 19.42
C SER A 634 -6.37 16.75 19.73
N ASN A 635 -6.33 15.62 20.44
CA ASN A 635 -7.50 14.88 20.89
C ASN A 635 -8.24 15.62 22.02
N SER A 636 -8.89 16.73 21.65
CA SER A 636 -9.47 17.73 22.54
C SER A 636 -11.01 17.85 22.41
N GLY A 637 -11.60 17.09 21.49
CA GLY A 637 -13.05 16.99 21.29
C GLY A 637 -13.64 17.91 20.22
N SER A 638 -12.82 18.74 19.59
CA SER A 638 -13.25 19.62 18.49
C SER A 638 -12.07 20.04 17.62
N ALA A 639 -12.32 20.14 16.31
CA ALA A 639 -11.39 20.78 15.37
C ALA A 639 -12.15 21.39 14.21
N THR A 640 -11.63 22.50 13.69
CA THR A 640 -12.12 23.11 12.45
C THR A 640 -11.30 22.57 11.30
N VAL A 641 -11.98 22.04 10.29
CA VAL A 641 -11.37 21.45 9.09
C VAL A 641 -11.94 22.10 7.84
N LEU A 642 -11.19 22.09 6.75
CA LEU A 642 -11.70 22.52 5.46
C LEU A 642 -12.38 21.35 4.73
N ILE A 643 -13.65 21.52 4.40
CA ILE A 643 -14.38 20.60 3.53
C ILE A 643 -14.04 20.94 2.07
N PRO A 644 -13.52 19.97 1.28
CA PRO A 644 -13.20 20.22 -0.13
C PRO A 644 -14.46 20.58 -0.92
N ASN A 645 -14.29 21.20 -2.09
CA ASN A 645 -15.43 21.59 -2.94
C ASN A 645 -16.04 20.38 -3.66
N ILE A 646 -16.66 19.51 -2.88
CA ILE A 646 -17.39 18.34 -3.34
C ILE A 646 -18.86 18.53 -2.97
N THR A 647 -19.76 18.10 -3.84
CA THR A 647 -21.20 18.11 -3.52
C THR A 647 -21.67 16.68 -3.42
N THR A 648 -22.21 16.30 -2.26
CA THR A 648 -22.70 14.94 -2.03
C THR A 648 -23.79 14.94 -0.97
N THR A 649 -24.73 14.01 -1.06
CA THR A 649 -25.77 13.79 -0.04
C THR A 649 -25.44 12.62 0.89
N THR A 650 -24.27 11.99 0.69
CA THR A 650 -23.85 10.75 1.35
C THR A 650 -22.53 10.92 2.11
N ALA A 651 -22.18 12.15 2.53
CA ALA A 651 -20.94 12.35 3.26
C ALA A 651 -20.98 11.75 4.67
N ARG A 652 -19.84 11.24 5.15
CA ARG A 652 -19.62 10.88 6.56
C ARG A 652 -18.22 11.27 6.99
N PHE A 653 -18.08 11.70 8.23
CA PHE A 653 -16.79 12.02 8.83
C PHE A 653 -16.29 10.84 9.66
N LYS A 654 -14.98 10.57 9.64
CA LYS A 654 -14.30 9.63 10.53
C LYS A 654 -13.32 10.43 11.37
N VAL A 655 -13.31 10.18 12.68
CA VAL A 655 -12.24 10.64 13.57
C VAL A 655 -11.50 9.41 14.06
N LYS A 656 -10.21 9.30 13.79
CA LYS A 656 -9.35 8.15 14.09
C LYS A 656 -8.23 8.57 15.02
N GLY A 657 -7.96 7.79 16.07
CA GLY A 657 -6.80 8.02 16.94
C GLY A 657 -5.49 7.79 16.18
N GLU A 658 -4.56 8.74 16.24
CA GLU A 658 -3.23 8.55 15.63
C GLU A 658 -2.33 7.71 16.53
N GLY A 659 -1.47 6.89 15.90
CA GLY A 659 -0.71 5.84 16.60
C GLY A 659 -1.57 4.70 17.15
N ASN A 660 -2.90 4.74 16.97
CA ASN A 660 -3.83 3.78 17.53
C ASN A 660 -4.78 3.22 16.45
N VAL A 661 -5.57 2.21 16.81
CA VAL A 661 -6.45 1.46 15.89
C VAL A 661 -7.93 1.82 16.03
N PHE A 662 -8.32 2.54 17.09
CA PHE A 662 -9.70 2.94 17.32
C PHE A 662 -10.12 4.16 16.49
N PHE A 663 -11.40 4.23 16.14
CA PHE A 663 -12.01 5.37 15.46
C PHE A 663 -13.51 5.42 15.72
N ASP A 664 -14.16 6.49 15.30
CA ASP A 664 -15.62 6.52 15.12
C ASP A 664 -16.01 7.27 13.83
N ILE A 665 -17.25 7.06 13.36
CA ILE A 665 -17.80 7.69 12.16
C ILE A 665 -19.12 8.42 12.45
N SER A 666 -19.46 9.42 11.64
CA SER A 666 -20.79 10.04 11.66
C SER A 666 -21.89 8.98 11.59
N ASN A 667 -22.93 9.10 12.41
CA ASN A 667 -24.04 8.16 12.52
C ASN A 667 -24.97 8.14 11.31
N SER A 668 -25.06 9.24 10.57
CA SER A 668 -25.88 9.32 9.36
C SER A 668 -25.22 10.17 8.28
N ASN A 669 -25.76 10.06 7.07
CA ASN A 669 -25.27 10.83 5.93
C ASN A 669 -25.49 12.33 6.15
N VAL A 670 -24.44 13.09 5.86
CA VAL A 670 -24.41 14.54 5.85
C VAL A 670 -24.43 15.01 4.40
N THR A 671 -25.20 16.06 4.11
CA THR A 671 -25.18 16.69 2.79
C THR A 671 -24.08 17.72 2.75
N ILE A 672 -23.06 17.53 1.92
CA ILE A 672 -22.15 18.61 1.57
C ILE A 672 -22.78 19.40 0.44
N THR A 673 -23.21 20.62 0.76
CA THR A 673 -23.74 21.56 -0.22
C THR A 673 -22.61 22.42 -0.74
N GLN A 674 -22.66 22.78 -2.02
CA GLN A 674 -21.94 23.95 -2.48
C GLN A 674 -22.35 25.12 -1.58
N GLY A 675 -21.36 25.78 -0.98
CA GLY A 675 -21.56 26.87 -0.04
C GLY A 675 -22.52 27.88 -0.65
N VAL A 676 -23.60 28.19 0.07
CA VAL A 676 -24.51 29.25 -0.36
C VAL A 676 -23.88 30.58 0.07
N GLY A 677 -22.95 31.05 -0.76
CA GLY A 677 -22.35 32.39 -0.74
C GLY A 677 -21.56 32.53 -2.03
N GLY A 678 -22.09 33.05 -3.13
CA GLY A 678 -22.39 34.48 -3.26
C GLY A 678 -21.15 35.29 -3.68
N ALA A 679 -19.94 34.80 -3.40
CA ALA A 679 -18.69 35.50 -3.68
C ALA A 679 -18.06 35.08 -5.02
N ASP A 680 -17.73 36.07 -5.85
CA ASP A 680 -17.03 35.81 -7.11
C ASP A 680 -15.56 35.44 -6.85
N TRP A 681 -14.93 36.05 -5.84
CA TRP A 681 -13.52 35.86 -5.50
C TRP A 681 -13.32 35.62 -4.00
N ASP A 682 -12.69 34.51 -3.63
CA ASP A 682 -12.46 34.11 -2.23
C ASP A 682 -11.25 33.16 -2.17
N VAL A 683 -10.13 33.61 -1.55
CA VAL A 683 -8.90 32.82 -1.39
C VAL A 683 -8.64 32.55 0.08
N ALA A 684 -8.64 31.27 0.44
CA ALA A 684 -8.53 30.86 1.84
C ALA A 684 -7.25 30.06 2.09
N VAL A 685 -6.71 30.19 3.30
CA VAL A 685 -5.67 29.27 3.78
C VAL A 685 -6.36 27.97 4.19
N GLN A 686 -6.14 26.88 3.44
CA GLN A 686 -6.78 25.58 3.71
C GLN A 686 -6.16 24.87 4.92
N GLY A 687 -4.84 24.92 5.05
CA GLY A 687 -4.13 24.17 6.08
C GLY A 687 -2.62 24.28 5.96
N VAL A 688 -1.93 23.79 6.99
CA VAL A 688 -0.47 23.60 6.98
C VAL A 688 -0.18 22.13 7.24
N SER A 689 0.62 21.52 6.37
CA SER A 689 1.10 20.14 6.50
C SER A 689 2.63 20.11 6.62
N GLY A 690 3.23 18.94 6.83
CA GLY A 690 4.68 18.80 6.98
C GLY A 690 5.27 19.36 8.28
N LEU A 691 4.44 19.44 9.33
CA LEU A 691 4.80 19.96 10.67
C LEU A 691 5.32 18.86 11.63
N SER A 692 5.36 17.61 11.18
CA SER A 692 6.00 16.52 11.92
C SER A 692 7.43 16.35 11.41
N PRO A 693 8.43 16.28 12.28
CA PRO A 693 9.79 15.99 11.86
C PRO A 693 9.93 14.56 11.32
N GLU A 694 10.86 14.36 10.39
CA GLU A 694 11.26 13.03 9.95
C GLU A 694 12.22 12.42 10.99
N GLY A 695 11.92 11.21 11.47
CA GLY A 695 12.73 10.55 12.50
C GLY A 695 12.58 11.16 13.91
N CYS A 696 13.65 11.14 14.70
CA CYS A 696 13.69 11.74 16.05
C CYS A 696 14.15 13.21 16.04
N GLY A 697 14.23 13.84 14.85
CA GLY A 697 14.75 15.19 14.67
C GLY A 697 13.75 16.30 15.02
N THR A 698 14.16 17.53 14.76
CA THR A 698 13.37 18.76 14.96
C THR A 698 13.10 19.49 13.64
N ASP A 699 13.55 18.93 12.52
CA ASP A 699 13.41 19.47 11.19
C ASP A 699 12.00 19.26 10.65
N VAL A 700 11.28 20.33 10.34
CA VAL A 700 9.98 20.27 9.67
C VAL A 700 10.09 20.72 8.21
N SER A 701 9.16 20.25 7.37
CA SER A 701 9.06 20.62 5.95
C SER A 701 7.67 21.21 5.66
N PRO A 702 7.36 22.43 6.14
CA PRO A 702 6.00 22.92 6.09
C PRO A 702 5.54 23.18 4.65
N SER A 703 4.31 22.78 4.36
CA SER A 703 3.62 23.09 3.10
C SER A 703 2.28 23.73 3.43
N ILE A 704 2.00 24.86 2.79
CA ILE A 704 0.77 25.61 3.02
C ILE A 704 -0.19 25.34 1.87
N SER A 705 -1.33 24.75 2.19
CA SER A 705 -2.41 24.52 1.24
C SER A 705 -3.29 25.76 1.14
N ILE A 706 -3.50 26.25 -0.08
CA ILE A 706 -4.37 27.39 -0.40
C ILE A 706 -5.51 26.90 -1.29
N VAL A 707 -6.73 27.32 -1.00
CA VAL A 707 -7.93 26.93 -1.74
C VAL A 707 -8.63 28.14 -2.33
N ASN A 708 -9.22 27.96 -3.51
CA ASN A 708 -10.18 28.91 -4.07
C ASN A 708 -11.60 28.52 -3.65
N LEU A 709 -12.24 29.32 -2.79
CA LEU A 709 -13.64 29.12 -2.40
C LEU A 709 -14.62 29.94 -3.25
N GLY A 710 -14.11 30.86 -4.07
CA GLY A 710 -14.90 31.72 -4.97
C GLY A 710 -15.30 31.04 -6.28
N LEU A 711 -16.14 31.71 -7.06
CA LEU A 711 -16.62 31.21 -8.37
C LEU A 711 -15.63 31.44 -9.51
N GLN A 712 -14.81 32.49 -9.44
CA GLN A 712 -13.85 32.84 -10.47
C GLN A 712 -12.52 32.12 -10.25
N THR A 713 -11.78 31.87 -11.33
CA THR A 713 -10.47 31.20 -11.27
C THR A 713 -9.40 32.18 -10.79
N ILE A 714 -8.72 31.87 -9.68
CA ILE A 714 -7.62 32.67 -9.15
C ILE A 714 -6.35 32.37 -9.94
N THR A 715 -5.67 33.42 -10.39
CA THR A 715 -4.43 33.33 -11.16
C THR A 715 -3.19 33.79 -10.38
N ASN A 716 -3.37 34.58 -9.32
CA ASN A 716 -2.28 35.13 -8.52
C ASN A 716 -2.70 35.50 -7.10
N PHE A 717 -1.88 35.14 -6.10
CA PHE A 717 -2.03 35.57 -4.70
C PHE A 717 -0.66 35.71 -4.02
N SER A 718 -0.61 36.45 -2.91
CA SER A 718 0.57 36.55 -2.05
C SER A 718 0.33 35.78 -0.76
N LEU A 719 1.21 34.84 -0.47
CA LEU A 719 1.24 34.07 0.76
C LEU A 719 2.28 34.67 1.71
N SER A 720 1.95 34.82 2.99
CA SER A 720 2.88 35.28 4.01
C SER A 720 2.80 34.36 5.22
N TYR A 721 3.94 34.01 5.82
CA TYR A 721 4.00 33.14 6.99
C TYR A 721 5.06 33.59 8.00
N SER A 722 4.89 33.18 9.25
CA SER A 722 5.79 33.41 10.38
C SER A 722 5.84 32.16 11.25
N LEU A 723 7.05 31.75 11.67
CA LEU A 723 7.27 30.65 12.62
C LEU A 723 7.65 31.25 13.98
N ASP A 724 6.99 30.85 15.06
CA ASP A 724 7.19 31.31 16.44
C ASP A 724 7.17 32.84 16.63
N GLY A 725 6.42 33.54 15.78
CA GLY A 725 6.36 35.00 15.80
C GLY A 725 7.65 35.71 15.37
N THR A 726 8.53 35.02 14.63
CA THR A 726 9.74 35.59 14.01
C THR A 726 9.41 36.43 12.76
N GLU A 727 10.41 36.82 11.95
CA GLU A 727 10.19 37.68 10.78
C GLU A 727 9.20 37.05 9.78
N THR A 728 8.22 37.83 9.33
CA THR A 728 7.24 37.40 8.33
C THR A 728 7.88 37.31 6.95
N THR A 729 7.88 36.11 6.37
CA THR A 729 8.33 35.85 5.01
C THR A 729 7.13 35.86 4.05
N SER A 730 7.31 36.37 2.83
CA SER A 730 6.23 36.43 1.82
C SER A 730 6.66 35.84 0.49
N GLN A 731 5.78 35.07 -0.13
CA GLN A 731 5.97 34.38 -1.40
C GLN A 731 4.77 34.64 -2.32
N GLY A 732 5.03 35.03 -3.56
CA GLY A 732 4.00 35.15 -4.58
C GLY A 732 3.73 33.80 -5.25
N TRP A 733 2.46 33.51 -5.53
CA TRP A 733 2.05 32.35 -6.31
C TRP A 733 1.36 32.79 -7.60
N THR A 734 1.71 32.18 -8.74
CA THR A 734 1.03 32.40 -10.01
C THR A 734 0.65 31.07 -10.65
N GLY A 735 -0.57 30.95 -11.17
CA GLY A 735 -1.06 29.71 -11.78
C GLY A 735 -2.51 29.82 -12.24
N SER A 736 -3.24 28.71 -12.17
CA SER A 736 -4.68 28.65 -12.47
C SER A 736 -5.38 27.79 -11.44
N LEU A 737 -5.92 28.42 -10.39
CA LEU A 737 -6.64 27.78 -9.30
C LEU A 737 -8.14 27.91 -9.53
N ALA A 738 -8.75 26.89 -10.15
CA ALA A 738 -10.18 26.87 -10.43
C ALA A 738 -11.01 26.87 -9.14
N SER A 739 -12.30 27.24 -9.23
CA SER A 739 -13.22 27.21 -8.09
C SER A 739 -13.21 25.83 -7.41
N GLY A 740 -12.89 25.80 -6.12
CA GLY A 740 -12.78 24.59 -5.31
C GLY A 740 -11.49 23.79 -5.44
N ALA A 741 -10.57 24.20 -6.30
CA ALA A 741 -9.26 23.60 -6.39
C ALA A 741 -8.34 24.17 -5.30
N SER A 742 -7.38 23.35 -4.91
CA SER A 742 -6.34 23.71 -3.94
C SER A 742 -4.96 23.61 -4.57
N VAL A 743 -4.02 24.36 -4.01
CA VAL A 743 -2.61 24.30 -4.36
C VAL A 743 -1.78 24.29 -3.10
N ASP A 744 -0.81 23.38 -3.04
CA ASP A 744 0.15 23.31 -1.96
C ASP A 744 1.38 24.14 -2.33
N VAL A 745 1.67 25.14 -1.49
CA VAL A 745 2.84 25.99 -1.61
C VAL A 745 3.86 25.51 -0.58
N ALA A 746 4.82 24.73 -1.05
CA ALA A 746 5.95 24.30 -0.24
C ALA A 746 6.78 25.52 0.16
N LEU A 747 7.09 25.65 1.44
CA LEU A 747 7.92 26.75 1.95
C LEU A 747 9.41 26.54 1.60
N CYS A 748 9.75 25.40 1.00
CA CYS A 748 11.12 24.92 0.79
C CYS A 748 11.32 24.44 -0.67
N PRO A 749 11.88 25.27 -1.57
CA PRO A 749 11.90 24.98 -3.00
C PRO A 749 13.11 24.14 -3.47
N SER A 750 13.34 22.95 -2.89
CA SER A 750 14.38 22.01 -3.40
C SER A 750 14.34 20.54 -2.92
N GLY A 751 13.40 20.10 -2.08
CA GLY A 751 13.28 18.67 -1.72
C GLY A 751 14.22 18.16 -0.61
N ASP A 752 14.77 19.05 0.21
CA ASP A 752 15.47 18.73 1.47
C ASP A 752 14.70 19.30 2.69
N SER A 753 14.86 18.68 3.86
CA SER A 753 14.40 19.17 5.17
C SER A 753 14.94 20.58 5.44
N CYS A 754 14.09 21.52 5.83
CA CYS A 754 14.42 22.93 5.65
C CYS A 754 14.33 23.84 6.88
N VAL A 755 13.66 23.45 7.97
CA VAL A 755 13.62 24.28 9.18
C VAL A 755 13.76 23.43 10.44
N ASP A 756 14.94 23.48 11.04
CA ASP A 756 15.14 23.05 12.42
C ASP A 756 14.55 24.10 13.37
N LEU A 757 13.48 23.74 14.07
CA LEU A 757 12.83 24.61 15.05
C LEU A 757 13.32 24.37 16.49
N GLY A 758 14.20 23.39 16.69
CA GLY A 758 14.52 22.86 18.01
C GLY A 758 13.34 22.09 18.61
N SER A 759 13.49 21.63 19.86
CA SER A 759 12.42 20.93 20.57
C SER A 759 11.55 21.90 21.35
N GLY A 760 10.23 21.69 21.31
CA GLY A 760 9.30 22.55 22.02
C GLY A 760 7.96 22.69 21.32
N THR A 761 7.16 23.59 21.86
CA THR A 761 5.89 23.99 21.24
C THR A 761 6.14 25.14 20.29
N HIS A 762 5.82 24.93 19.02
CA HIS A 762 5.99 25.88 17.94
C HIS A 762 4.65 26.34 17.39
N THR A 763 4.61 27.53 16.80
CA THR A 763 3.42 28.08 16.15
C THR A 763 3.76 28.56 14.75
N ILE A 764 2.97 28.17 13.76
CA ILE A 764 3.04 28.73 12.42
C ILE A 764 1.81 29.61 12.17
N ASP A 765 2.07 30.88 11.89
CA ASP A 765 1.06 31.88 11.52
C ASP A 765 1.13 32.11 10.01
N VAL A 766 0.00 31.99 9.33
CA VAL A 766 -0.11 32.10 7.88
C VAL A 766 -1.18 33.12 7.52
N SER A 767 -0.92 33.89 6.46
CA SER A 767 -1.90 34.77 5.83
C SER A 767 -1.80 34.74 4.32
N VAL A 768 -2.94 34.82 3.62
CA VAL A 768 -3.00 34.92 2.14
C VAL A 768 -3.73 36.19 1.74
N VAL A 769 -3.26 36.83 0.67
CA VAL A 769 -3.87 38.03 0.10
C VAL A 769 -4.04 37.83 -1.40
N LEU A 770 -5.28 37.91 -1.88
CA LEU A 770 -5.59 37.84 -3.30
C LEU A 770 -4.94 39.02 -4.05
N SER A 771 -4.38 38.76 -5.22
CA SER A 771 -3.84 39.84 -6.05
C SER A 771 -4.96 40.72 -6.58
N SER A 772 -4.74 42.03 -6.61
CA SER A 772 -5.70 43.00 -7.17
C SER A 772 -6.07 42.76 -8.65
N SER A 773 -5.33 41.91 -9.37
CA SER A 773 -5.67 41.47 -10.74
C SER A 773 -6.86 40.52 -10.80
N ASP A 774 -7.12 39.77 -9.73
CA ASP A 774 -8.16 38.75 -9.60
C ASP A 774 -9.32 39.24 -8.73
N GLY A 775 -9.69 40.53 -8.82
CA GLY A 775 -10.82 41.08 -8.06
C GLY A 775 -10.48 41.39 -6.59
N ILE A 776 -11.50 41.34 -5.73
CA ILE A 776 -11.40 41.61 -4.29
C ILE A 776 -11.89 40.36 -3.57
N ASP A 777 -11.07 39.83 -2.68
CA ASP A 777 -11.46 38.76 -1.78
C ASP A 777 -12.64 39.20 -0.90
N GLU A 778 -13.75 38.48 -1.02
CA GLU A 778 -15.01 38.82 -0.37
C GLU A 778 -15.13 38.25 1.05
N ASP A 779 -14.27 37.30 1.45
CA ASP A 779 -14.26 36.72 2.81
C ASP A 779 -12.85 36.69 3.44
N LEU A 780 -12.43 37.86 3.91
CA LEU A 780 -11.14 38.03 4.60
C LEU A 780 -10.98 37.22 5.90
N SER A 781 -12.05 36.57 6.40
CA SER A 781 -12.00 35.83 7.67
C SER A 781 -11.31 34.48 7.56
N ASN A 782 -11.18 33.96 6.34
CA ASN A 782 -10.59 32.65 6.04
C ASN A 782 -9.15 32.75 5.49
N ASN A 783 -8.63 33.98 5.40
CA ASN A 783 -7.30 34.31 4.87
C ASN A 783 -6.17 34.07 5.87
N GLN A 784 -6.46 33.72 7.11
CA GLN A 784 -5.46 33.57 8.16
C GLN A 784 -5.65 32.25 8.90
N LEU A 785 -4.53 31.58 9.19
CA LEU A 785 -4.50 30.36 9.98
C LEU A 785 -3.31 30.42 10.94
N SER A 786 -3.54 30.04 12.19
CA SER A 786 -2.50 29.86 13.19
C SER A 786 -2.56 28.43 13.69
N THR A 787 -1.46 27.68 13.54
CA THR A 787 -1.37 26.27 13.90
C THR A 787 -0.25 26.09 14.92
N GLN A 788 -0.57 25.51 16.07
CA GLN A 788 0.42 25.12 17.08
C GLN A 788 0.77 23.64 16.92
N PHE A 789 2.05 23.31 16.98
CA PHE A 789 2.57 21.94 16.90
C PHE A 789 3.74 21.76 17.87
N VAL A 790 4.15 20.52 18.09
CA VAL A 790 5.26 20.20 19.00
C VAL A 790 6.29 19.39 18.24
N THR A 791 7.54 19.82 18.28
CA THR A 791 8.70 19.05 17.83
C THR A 791 9.37 18.47 19.08
N LEU A 792 9.58 17.15 19.09
CA LEU A 792 10.25 16.47 20.19
C LEU A 792 11.63 16.06 19.71
N GLY A 793 12.62 16.92 19.95
CA GLY A 793 14.01 16.59 19.70
C GLY A 793 14.45 15.42 20.58
N GLY A 794 14.91 14.36 19.94
CA GLY A 794 15.37 13.15 20.59
C GLY A 794 16.50 12.48 19.81
N SER A 795 17.10 11.46 20.42
CA SER A 795 18.01 10.58 19.72
C SER A 795 17.33 9.25 19.47
N GLN A 796 17.55 8.69 18.28
CA GLN A 796 17.18 7.31 18.03
C GLN A 796 18.12 6.44 18.85
N VAL A 797 17.56 5.51 19.61
CA VAL A 797 18.33 4.51 20.35
C VAL A 797 17.92 3.12 19.89
N THR A 798 18.88 2.22 19.80
CA THR A 798 18.67 0.83 19.40
C THR A 798 19.23 -0.09 20.48
N LEU A 799 18.37 -0.93 21.06
CA LEU A 799 18.75 -1.98 21.98
C LEU A 799 18.82 -3.29 21.21
N THR A 800 20.03 -3.83 21.11
CA THR A 800 20.30 -5.19 20.65
C THR A 800 20.43 -6.09 21.85
N LEU A 801 19.58 -7.10 21.98
CA LEU A 801 19.56 -8.04 23.09
C LEU A 801 19.67 -9.46 22.56
N LEU A 802 20.77 -10.14 22.89
CA LEU A 802 20.98 -11.57 22.67
C LEU A 802 20.54 -12.33 23.92
N THR A 803 19.51 -13.14 23.81
CA THR A 803 19.04 -13.95 24.93
C THR A 803 20.01 -15.09 25.25
N ASP A 804 20.06 -15.51 26.51
CA ASP A 804 20.76 -16.72 26.91
C ASP A 804 19.83 -17.95 26.76
N ASN A 805 20.02 -19.01 27.56
CA ASN A 805 19.15 -20.18 27.50
C ASN A 805 17.77 -19.97 28.14
N TYR A 806 17.55 -18.88 28.88
CA TYR A 806 16.34 -18.60 29.65
C TYR A 806 15.78 -17.22 29.29
N PRO A 807 15.44 -16.96 28.02
CA PRO A 807 14.95 -15.66 27.55
C PRO A 807 13.70 -15.14 28.30
N GLU A 808 12.90 -16.04 28.88
CA GLU A 808 11.62 -15.75 29.54
C GLU A 808 11.80 -15.00 30.87
N GLU A 809 13.01 -15.00 31.45
CA GLU A 809 13.31 -14.27 32.68
C GLU A 809 13.84 -12.86 32.46
N THR A 810 14.33 -12.58 31.24
CA THR A 810 14.93 -11.29 30.89
C THR A 810 13.87 -10.30 30.43
N THR A 811 13.72 -9.19 31.15
CA THR A 811 12.92 -8.02 30.77
C THR A 811 13.77 -6.77 30.86
N TRP A 812 13.36 -5.67 30.26
CA TRP A 812 14.02 -4.41 30.49
C TRP A 812 13.06 -3.23 30.39
N THR A 813 13.43 -2.14 31.06
CA THR A 813 12.70 -0.88 31.05
C THR A 813 13.68 0.28 30.98
N VAL A 814 13.30 1.33 30.24
CA VAL A 814 13.96 2.63 30.27
C VAL A 814 13.06 3.61 31.00
N VAL A 815 13.60 4.25 32.03
CA VAL A 815 12.89 5.17 32.92
C VAL A 815 13.55 6.55 32.84
N ASN A 816 12.76 7.61 32.70
CA ASN A 816 13.26 8.98 32.68
C ASN A 816 13.51 9.53 34.10
N GLU A 817 14.04 10.75 34.23
CA GLU A 817 14.33 11.38 35.53
C GLU A 817 13.09 11.57 36.43
N ASP A 818 11.89 11.68 35.85
CA ASP A 818 10.63 11.79 36.58
C ASP A 818 10.12 10.45 37.12
N GLY A 819 10.83 9.34 36.83
CA GLY A 819 10.45 7.99 37.25
C GLY A 819 9.37 7.35 36.38
N ALA A 820 9.06 7.91 35.21
CA ALA A 820 8.13 7.35 34.25
C ALA A 820 8.85 6.38 33.29
N THR A 821 8.30 5.18 33.10
CA THR A 821 8.76 4.23 32.08
C THR A 821 8.38 4.76 30.70
N VAL A 822 9.38 4.98 29.85
CA VAL A 822 9.22 5.55 28.49
C VAL A 822 9.42 4.52 27.40
N TRP A 823 10.07 3.40 27.70
CA TRP A 823 10.31 2.29 26.78
C TRP A 823 10.55 1.01 27.58
N SER A 824 10.12 -0.14 27.09
CA SER A 824 10.26 -1.42 27.78
C SER A 824 10.13 -2.60 26.83
N GLY A 825 10.73 -3.73 27.17
CA GLY A 825 10.66 -4.96 26.38
C GLY A 825 10.90 -6.23 27.19
N GLY A 826 10.73 -7.35 26.51
CA GLY A 826 10.62 -8.67 27.13
C GLY A 826 9.26 -8.90 27.82
N PRO A 827 9.04 -10.08 28.43
CA PRO A 827 9.95 -11.23 28.42
C PRO A 827 10.06 -11.87 27.04
N TYR A 828 11.19 -12.52 26.75
CA TYR A 828 11.49 -13.09 25.43
C TYR A 828 11.24 -14.60 25.39
N SER A 829 10.98 -15.17 24.20
CA SER A 829 10.53 -16.57 24.08
C SER A 829 11.55 -17.54 23.49
N GLU A 830 12.49 -17.05 22.68
CA GLU A 830 13.53 -17.84 21.99
C GLU A 830 14.90 -17.62 22.62
N SER A 831 15.61 -18.71 22.91
CA SER A 831 16.97 -18.68 23.47
C SER A 831 18.00 -18.44 22.38
N GLN A 832 19.17 -17.88 22.75
CA GLN A 832 20.26 -17.59 21.81
C GLN A 832 19.82 -16.79 20.59
N THR A 833 18.81 -15.94 20.76
CA THR A 833 18.19 -15.15 19.70
C THR A 833 18.46 -13.68 19.94
N GLU A 834 18.84 -12.99 18.88
CA GLU A 834 19.07 -11.55 18.88
C GLU A 834 17.75 -10.82 18.59
N TYR A 835 17.39 -9.90 19.47
CA TYR A 835 16.26 -8.99 19.33
C TYR A 835 16.82 -7.58 19.16
N VAL A 836 16.35 -6.87 18.15
CA VAL A 836 16.75 -5.49 17.88
C VAL A 836 15.51 -4.61 18.02
N GLU A 837 15.53 -3.74 19.01
CA GLU A 837 14.43 -2.84 19.34
C GLU A 837 14.92 -1.41 19.16
N THR A 838 14.18 -0.58 18.42
CA THR A 838 14.57 0.81 18.15
C THR A 838 13.45 1.76 18.57
N THR A 839 13.78 2.86 19.25
CA THR A 839 12.82 3.90 19.64
C THR A 839 13.45 5.30 19.57
N CYS A 840 12.61 6.34 19.61
CA CYS A 840 13.04 7.72 19.84
C CYS A 840 12.91 8.05 21.33
N LEU A 841 13.99 8.48 21.96
CA LEU A 841 13.98 9.03 23.31
C LEU A 841 14.32 10.51 23.25
N THR A 842 13.58 11.35 23.98
CA THR A 842 13.88 12.78 24.07
C THR A 842 15.27 13.01 24.68
N LEU A 843 15.91 14.14 24.42
CA LEU A 843 17.17 14.48 25.10
C LEU A 843 16.95 14.53 26.62
N GLY A 844 17.89 13.98 27.37
CA GLY A 844 17.76 13.81 28.82
C GLY A 844 18.42 12.53 29.33
N CYS A 845 18.43 12.37 30.66
CA CYS A 845 19.01 11.20 31.30
C CYS A 845 17.95 10.13 31.58
N TYR A 846 18.35 8.88 31.38
CA TYR A 846 17.51 7.70 31.52
C TYR A 846 18.25 6.61 32.26
N THR A 847 17.49 5.74 32.92
CA THR A 847 18.00 4.48 33.46
C THR A 847 17.46 3.33 32.64
N LEU A 848 18.33 2.58 31.97
CA LEU A 848 18.02 1.26 31.45
C LEU A 848 18.17 0.25 32.59
N SER A 849 17.08 -0.39 32.97
CA SER A 849 17.05 -1.49 33.92
C SER A 849 16.78 -2.79 33.16
N VAL A 850 17.76 -3.69 33.13
CA VAL A 850 17.59 -5.07 32.63
C VAL A 850 17.36 -5.96 33.83
N LEU A 851 16.21 -6.62 33.88
CA LEU A 851 15.80 -7.47 34.99
C LEU A 851 15.85 -8.94 34.58
N ASP A 852 16.35 -9.76 35.48
CA ASP A 852 16.26 -11.22 35.43
C ASP A 852 15.44 -11.69 36.65
N SER A 853 14.31 -12.35 36.38
CA SER A 853 13.40 -12.79 37.44
C SER A 853 13.95 -13.93 38.33
N TYR A 854 14.94 -14.70 37.88
CA TYR A 854 15.54 -15.82 38.63
C TYR A 854 16.79 -15.43 39.43
N GLY A 855 17.42 -14.33 39.06
CA GLY A 855 18.47 -13.69 39.84
C GLY A 855 19.87 -14.27 39.64
N ASP A 856 20.13 -14.91 38.50
CA ASP A 856 21.43 -15.39 38.03
C ASP A 856 22.04 -14.56 36.90
N GLY A 857 21.32 -13.57 36.38
CA GLY A 857 21.70 -12.75 35.24
C GLY A 857 21.60 -13.53 33.92
N MET A 858 22.08 -12.96 32.82
CA MET A 858 21.98 -13.56 31.48
C MET A 858 23.12 -14.57 31.20
N THR A 859 23.47 -15.41 32.16
CA THR A 859 24.45 -16.48 31.95
C THR A 859 24.07 -17.78 32.65
N TYR A 860 23.67 -18.76 31.86
CA TYR A 860 23.40 -20.09 32.39
C TYR A 860 23.77 -21.21 31.40
N GLY A 861 24.36 -22.28 31.93
CA GLY A 861 24.66 -23.49 31.16
C GLY A 861 25.79 -23.34 30.13
N GLY A 862 26.64 -22.32 30.25
CA GLY A 862 27.75 -22.04 29.33
C GLY A 862 27.35 -21.23 28.09
N VAL A 863 26.10 -20.76 28.02
CA VAL A 863 25.62 -19.76 27.06
C VAL A 863 25.51 -18.44 27.80
N THR A 864 26.06 -17.38 27.21
CA THR A 864 26.07 -16.04 27.77
C THR A 864 25.26 -15.15 26.82
N GLY A 865 24.16 -14.61 27.31
CA GLY A 865 23.40 -13.58 26.63
C GLY A 865 24.14 -12.25 26.64
N ASN A 866 23.66 -11.29 25.86
CA ASN A 866 24.24 -9.97 25.74
C ASN A 866 23.12 -8.93 25.61
N TYR A 867 23.42 -7.69 25.99
CA TYR A 867 22.64 -6.55 25.53
C TYR A 867 23.56 -5.36 25.29
N GLU A 868 23.20 -4.57 24.29
CA GLU A 868 23.90 -3.37 23.89
C GLU A 868 22.85 -2.35 23.45
N LEU A 869 22.84 -1.20 24.11
CA LEU A 869 22.06 -0.03 23.74
C LEU A 869 23.01 0.94 23.05
N VAL A 870 22.73 1.27 21.80
CA VAL A 870 23.47 2.28 21.03
C VAL A 870 22.59 3.46 20.68
N ASP A 871 23.21 4.62 20.48
CA ASP A 871 22.55 5.78 19.87
C ASP A 871 22.55 5.71 18.32
N ALA A 872 22.02 6.73 17.67
CA ALA A 872 21.97 6.86 16.22
C ALA A 872 23.36 6.90 15.54
N SER A 873 24.41 7.26 16.27
CA SER A 873 25.80 7.31 15.78
C SER A 873 26.54 5.98 15.94
N GLY A 874 25.94 5.03 16.68
CA GLY A 874 26.56 3.76 17.06
C GLY A 874 27.40 3.86 18.33
N GLU A 875 27.29 4.96 19.09
CA GLU A 875 27.91 5.06 20.42
C GLU A 875 27.15 4.16 21.41
N ILE A 876 27.88 3.33 22.15
CA ILE A 876 27.32 2.43 23.15
C ILE A 876 26.94 3.23 24.40
N LEU A 877 25.63 3.38 24.61
CA LEU A 877 25.03 4.07 25.76
C LEU A 877 24.95 3.18 27.00
N ALA A 878 24.67 1.89 26.80
CA ALA A 878 24.66 0.89 27.86
C ALA A 878 25.01 -0.48 27.27
N GLN A 879 25.72 -1.32 28.00
CA GLN A 879 26.02 -2.68 27.56
C GLN A 879 26.19 -3.61 28.76
N ILE A 880 26.07 -4.91 28.53
CA ILE A 880 26.27 -5.90 29.58
C ILE A 880 27.67 -5.82 30.18
N VAL A 881 27.77 -6.04 31.50
CA VAL A 881 29.06 -6.13 32.21
C VAL A 881 29.69 -7.51 31.96
N GLU A 882 31.03 -7.57 31.93
CA GLU A 882 31.82 -8.79 31.66
C GLU A 882 31.32 -9.98 32.51
N GLY A 883 30.83 -11.02 31.83
CA GLY A 883 30.36 -12.26 32.44
C GLY A 883 28.86 -12.39 32.66
N ALA A 884 28.04 -11.36 32.38
CA ALA A 884 26.56 -11.39 32.37
C ALA A 884 25.83 -11.85 33.66
N GLY A 885 26.55 -12.18 34.74
CA GLY A 885 25.99 -12.59 36.03
C GLY A 885 25.64 -11.41 36.94
N PHE A 886 24.71 -10.55 36.53
CA PHE A 886 24.29 -9.37 37.31
C PHE A 886 23.23 -9.67 38.39
N GLY A 887 22.82 -10.92 38.53
CA GLY A 887 21.74 -11.29 39.43
C GLY A 887 20.40 -10.80 38.91
N ALA A 888 19.53 -10.29 39.79
CA ALA A 888 18.14 -10.00 39.40
C ALA A 888 17.93 -8.70 38.59
N GLN A 889 18.90 -7.79 38.59
CA GLN A 889 18.75 -6.48 37.95
C GLN A 889 20.12 -5.85 37.64
N ALA A 890 20.25 -5.29 36.44
CA ALA A 890 21.35 -4.43 36.03
C ALA A 890 20.80 -3.06 35.61
N ASP A 891 21.22 -2.01 36.30
CA ASP A 891 20.84 -0.63 35.99
C ASP A 891 22.01 0.11 35.33
N HIS A 892 21.72 0.76 34.21
CA HIS A 892 22.65 1.61 33.47
C HIS A 892 22.05 3.00 33.31
N LEU A 893 22.69 3.99 33.92
CA LEU A 893 22.36 5.38 33.69
C LEU A 893 23.04 5.82 32.38
N PHE A 894 22.26 6.31 31.43
CA PHE A 894 22.76 6.92 30.20
C PHE A 894 22.07 8.26 29.99
N CYS A 895 22.75 9.20 29.35
CA CYS A 895 22.18 10.49 29.00
C CYS A 895 22.29 10.68 27.49
N LEU A 896 21.19 11.11 26.89
CA LEU A 896 21.16 11.54 25.51
C LEU A 896 21.43 13.03 25.50
N GLU A 897 22.67 13.39 25.22
CA GLU A 897 23.11 14.76 25.01
C GLU A 897 23.32 15.02 23.52
N LEU A 898 23.30 16.28 23.11
CA LEU A 898 23.68 16.66 21.75
C LEU A 898 25.14 16.23 21.52
N ALA A 899 25.37 15.36 20.52
CA ALA A 899 26.70 14.90 20.16
C ALA A 899 27.64 16.09 19.99
N GLY A 900 28.72 16.12 20.76
CA GLY A 900 29.68 17.20 20.69
C GLY A 900 30.37 17.20 19.32
N VAL A 901 30.03 18.15 18.46
CA VAL A 901 30.66 18.27 17.14
C VAL A 901 32.13 18.63 17.39
N SER A 902 33.04 17.76 16.96
CA SER A 902 34.48 18.01 17.04
C SER A 902 34.93 18.86 15.86
N GLY A 903 35.67 19.92 16.14
CA GLY A 903 36.20 20.82 15.13
C GLY A 903 36.87 22.04 15.76
N CYS A 904 37.41 22.93 14.95
CA CYS A 904 38.04 24.13 15.47
C CYS A 904 37.00 25.04 16.16
N THR A 905 37.20 25.30 17.46
CA THR A 905 36.30 26.17 18.26
C THR A 905 36.76 27.63 18.33
N ASP A 906 37.91 27.97 17.72
CA ASP A 906 38.43 29.34 17.69
C ASP A 906 37.74 30.14 16.56
N PRO A 907 36.86 31.12 16.87
CA PRO A 907 36.15 31.92 15.88
C PRO A 907 37.05 32.81 15.00
N LEU A 908 38.35 32.90 15.32
CA LEU A 908 39.35 33.61 14.52
C LEU A 908 40.11 32.71 13.54
N SER A 909 39.82 31.41 13.51
CA SER A 909 40.47 30.44 12.63
C SER A 909 39.71 30.26 11.30
N PRO A 910 40.40 30.09 10.15
CA PRO A 910 39.74 29.95 8.83
C PRO A 910 38.87 28.69 8.69
N ASN A 911 39.12 27.66 9.50
CA ASN A 911 38.33 26.44 9.55
C ASN A 911 37.50 26.34 10.85
N TYR A 912 37.18 27.49 11.46
CA TYR A 912 36.24 27.56 12.57
C TYR A 912 34.93 26.85 12.20
N ASN A 913 34.52 25.91 13.04
CA ASN A 913 33.24 25.24 12.91
C ASN A 913 32.30 25.82 13.98
N PRO A 914 31.26 26.59 13.60
CA PRO A 914 30.35 27.22 14.55
C PRO A 914 29.52 26.20 15.35
N ASP A 915 29.36 24.98 14.83
CA ASP A 915 28.66 23.89 15.51
C ASP A 915 29.58 23.11 16.44
N ALA A 916 30.91 23.31 16.34
CA ALA A 916 31.87 22.59 17.16
C ALA A 916 31.80 23.01 18.62
N THR A 917 31.49 22.05 19.50
CA THR A 917 31.47 22.23 20.96
C THR A 917 32.71 21.64 21.63
N ILE A 918 33.54 20.89 20.88
CA ILE A 918 34.77 20.26 21.34
C ILE A 918 35.91 20.63 20.39
N ASP A 919 36.98 21.27 20.90
CA ASP A 919 38.18 21.59 20.14
C ASP A 919 39.03 20.33 19.90
N ASP A 920 39.15 19.92 18.64
CA ASP A 920 39.94 18.76 18.23
C ASP A 920 41.39 19.11 17.85
N GLY A 921 41.78 20.39 18.00
CA GLY A 921 43.11 20.89 17.67
C GLY A 921 43.34 21.10 16.17
N SER A 922 42.28 21.06 15.35
CA SER A 922 42.35 21.28 13.90
C SER A 922 42.47 22.74 13.48
N CYS A 923 42.42 23.71 14.40
CA CYS A 923 42.46 25.14 14.09
C CYS A 923 43.69 25.55 13.25
N LEU A 924 43.43 26.14 12.08
CA LEU A 924 44.44 26.69 11.18
C LEU A 924 44.81 28.12 11.60
N ILE A 925 46.06 28.50 11.38
CA ILE A 925 46.52 29.89 11.57
C ILE A 925 45.99 30.74 10.40
N ALA A 926 45.23 31.79 10.70
CA ALA A 926 44.80 32.77 9.71
C ALA A 926 46.00 33.59 9.18
N ILE A 927 46.16 33.60 7.86
CA ILE A 927 47.10 34.41 7.11
C ILE A 927 46.26 35.27 6.16
N ASP A 928 46.11 36.54 6.53
CA ASP A 928 45.31 37.52 5.80
C ASP A 928 45.95 37.93 4.46
N GLY A 929 45.14 38.03 3.41
CA GLY A 929 45.52 38.59 2.11
C GLY A 929 44.60 38.11 0.98
N CYS A 930 44.71 38.71 -0.20
CA CYS A 930 43.85 38.34 -1.32
C CYS A 930 44.05 36.87 -1.75
N ILE A 931 43.02 36.05 -1.62
CA ILE A 931 43.05 34.62 -1.97
C ILE A 931 42.60 34.33 -3.42
N ASN A 932 42.12 35.35 -4.14
CA ASN A 932 41.64 35.18 -5.51
C ASN A 932 42.80 35.23 -6.50
N SER A 933 43.08 34.11 -7.17
CA SER A 933 44.20 33.97 -8.11
C SER A 933 44.11 34.83 -9.37
N LEU A 934 42.97 35.48 -9.63
CA LEU A 934 42.77 36.41 -10.74
C LEU A 934 42.96 37.88 -10.33
N ALA A 935 43.15 38.17 -9.04
CA ALA A 935 43.43 39.52 -8.57
C ALA A 935 44.92 39.87 -8.75
N CYS A 936 45.19 41.14 -9.04
CA CYS A 936 46.52 41.69 -9.25
C CYS A 936 47.43 41.60 -8.01
N ASN A 937 46.86 41.48 -6.81
CA ASN A 937 47.57 41.35 -5.54
C ASN A 937 47.33 40.00 -4.84
N TYR A 938 47.03 38.94 -5.60
CA TYR A 938 46.90 37.57 -5.08
C TYR A 938 48.12 37.15 -4.24
N ASN A 939 47.89 36.66 -3.02
CA ASN A 939 48.91 36.11 -2.15
C ASN A 939 48.72 34.58 -2.00
N PRO A 940 49.63 33.75 -2.54
CA PRO A 940 49.48 32.29 -2.51
C PRO A 940 49.67 31.66 -1.11
N LEU A 941 50.06 32.44 -0.11
CA LEU A 941 50.15 32.01 1.29
C LEU A 941 48.95 32.46 2.13
N ALA A 942 48.09 33.34 1.61
CA ALA A 942 46.90 33.78 2.32
C ALA A 942 45.83 32.69 2.31
N ASN A 943 45.19 32.48 3.45
CA ASN A 943 44.08 31.54 3.62
C ASN A 943 42.81 32.21 4.17
N VAL A 944 42.85 33.53 4.39
CA VAL A 944 41.71 34.38 4.72
C VAL A 944 41.74 35.59 3.81
N ASP A 945 40.65 35.81 3.06
CA ASP A 945 40.51 37.01 2.23
C ASP A 945 40.27 38.22 3.14
N ASP A 946 41.19 39.18 3.12
CA ASP A 946 41.08 40.43 3.88
C ASP A 946 40.28 41.51 3.13
N GLY A 947 39.69 41.15 1.98
CA GLY A 947 38.91 42.04 1.14
C GLY A 947 39.77 43.03 0.36
N THR A 948 41.10 42.82 0.32
CA THR A 948 42.01 43.73 -0.38
C THR A 948 42.21 43.36 -1.85
N CYS A 949 41.53 42.35 -2.40
CA CYS A 949 41.68 41.93 -3.80
C CYS A 949 41.42 43.09 -4.78
N VAL A 950 42.44 43.43 -5.57
CA VAL A 950 42.39 44.44 -6.64
C VAL A 950 42.40 43.73 -7.97
N PHE A 951 41.39 43.97 -8.81
CA PHE A 951 41.29 43.41 -10.16
C PHE A 951 41.59 44.47 -11.22
N ALA A 952 42.08 44.03 -12.38
CA ALA A 952 42.31 44.93 -13.52
C ALA A 952 40.99 45.45 -14.11
N GLN A 953 41.00 46.69 -14.61
CA GLN A 953 39.85 47.29 -15.29
C GLN A 953 39.58 46.57 -16.63
N ALA A 954 38.31 46.39 -17.00
CA ALA A 954 37.96 45.71 -18.25
C ALA A 954 38.59 46.42 -19.46
N GLY A 955 39.37 45.68 -20.26
CA GLY A 955 40.15 46.23 -21.39
C GLY A 955 41.61 46.54 -21.06
N TYR A 956 42.01 46.46 -19.79
CA TYR A 956 43.36 46.75 -19.30
C TYR A 956 43.94 45.57 -18.50
N ASP A 957 45.25 45.49 -18.38
CA ASP A 957 45.92 44.53 -17.50
C ASP A 957 46.17 45.10 -16.08
N CYS A 958 46.77 44.29 -15.20
CA CYS A 958 47.06 44.66 -13.82
C CYS A 958 48.13 45.75 -13.66
N ALA A 959 48.85 46.11 -14.72
CA ALA A 959 49.75 47.26 -14.76
C ALA A 959 49.04 48.54 -15.26
N GLY A 960 47.80 48.42 -15.73
CA GLY A 960 47.01 49.52 -16.29
C GLY A 960 47.27 49.74 -17.77
N ASP A 961 47.86 48.77 -18.47
CA ASP A 961 48.15 48.87 -19.91
C ASP A 961 46.94 48.38 -20.72
N CYS A 962 46.59 49.11 -21.79
CA CYS A 962 45.48 48.76 -22.68
C CYS A 962 45.79 47.45 -23.42
N LEU A 963 44.84 46.52 -23.44
CA LEU A 963 45.00 45.21 -24.07
C LEU A 963 44.81 45.24 -25.60
N PHE A 964 44.13 46.27 -26.13
CA PHE A 964 43.87 46.46 -27.56
C PHE A 964 43.88 47.96 -27.92
N ASP A 965 45.02 48.40 -28.47
CA ASP A 965 45.30 49.75 -28.99
C ASP A 965 45.96 49.55 -30.37
N VAL A 966 45.19 49.76 -31.43
CA VAL A 966 45.58 49.38 -32.80
C VAL A 966 46.57 50.36 -33.43
N ASP A 967 46.49 51.65 -33.12
CA ASP A 967 47.35 52.67 -33.71
C ASP A 967 48.47 53.16 -32.76
N GLY A 968 48.41 52.76 -31.49
CA GLY A 968 49.49 52.86 -30.51
C GLY A 968 49.59 54.22 -29.83
N ASP A 969 48.50 54.99 -29.80
CA ASP A 969 48.47 56.34 -29.24
C ASP A 969 48.22 56.36 -27.70
N GLY A 970 47.89 55.21 -27.12
CA GLY A 970 47.68 55.02 -25.68
C GLY A 970 46.22 55.16 -25.22
N ILE A 971 45.27 55.32 -26.14
CA ILE A 971 43.82 55.23 -25.88
C ILE A 971 43.31 53.90 -26.43
N CYS A 972 42.46 53.20 -25.69
CA CYS A 972 41.89 51.94 -26.19
C CYS A 972 40.90 52.22 -27.34
N ASP A 973 40.90 51.40 -28.39
CA ASP A 973 40.07 51.56 -29.59
C ASP A 973 38.56 51.81 -29.30
N ALA A 974 38.06 51.32 -28.16
CA ALA A 974 36.67 51.48 -27.75
C ALA A 974 36.30 52.91 -27.29
N ASP A 975 37.30 53.72 -26.96
CA ASP A 975 37.15 55.04 -26.35
C ASP A 975 37.53 56.20 -27.31
N GLU A 976 37.77 55.91 -28.60
CA GLU A 976 38.16 56.90 -29.61
C GLU A 976 36.97 57.63 -30.27
N ILE A 977 37.20 58.88 -30.70
CA ILE A 977 36.20 59.74 -31.36
C ILE A 977 36.64 60.07 -32.81
N PRO A 978 35.93 59.60 -33.85
CA PRO A 978 36.31 59.86 -35.23
C PRO A 978 35.90 61.27 -35.75
N GLY A 979 36.77 61.94 -36.51
CA GLY A 979 36.48 63.23 -37.16
C GLY A 979 37.66 63.90 -37.88
N CYS A 980 37.38 64.94 -38.68
CA CYS A 980 38.40 65.65 -39.47
C CYS A 980 39.29 66.53 -38.59
N LEU A 981 40.61 66.33 -38.67
CA LEU A 981 41.62 67.04 -37.86
C LEU A 981 42.29 68.22 -38.58
N GLU A 982 41.91 68.51 -39.83
CA GLU A 982 42.49 69.58 -40.65
C GLU A 982 41.73 70.91 -40.44
N LEU A 983 42.45 71.95 -39.97
CA LEU A 983 41.88 73.24 -39.55
C LEU A 983 41.24 74.07 -40.68
N ASP A 984 41.58 73.78 -41.94
CA ASP A 984 41.11 74.47 -43.14
C ASP A 984 39.87 73.82 -43.77
N ALA A 985 39.40 72.70 -43.23
CA ALA A 985 38.16 72.06 -43.64
C ALA A 985 36.93 72.73 -43.00
N CYS A 986 35.86 72.92 -43.77
CA CYS A 986 34.59 73.44 -43.27
C CYS A 986 33.93 72.53 -42.20
N ASN A 987 34.38 71.28 -42.03
CA ASN A 987 33.90 70.31 -41.02
C ASN A 987 34.96 69.87 -40.00
N TYR A 988 36.00 70.68 -39.73
CA TYR A 988 36.99 70.43 -38.69
C TYR A 988 36.38 70.17 -37.30
N ASN A 989 36.85 69.12 -36.61
CA ASN A 989 36.46 68.79 -35.24
C ASN A 989 37.69 68.66 -34.33
N SER A 990 37.80 69.58 -33.36
CA SER A 990 38.92 69.62 -32.41
C SER A 990 38.89 68.55 -31.31
N LEU A 991 37.84 67.73 -31.24
CA LEU A 991 37.68 66.65 -30.25
C LEU A 991 37.85 65.26 -30.86
N ALA A 992 38.18 65.15 -32.14
CA ALA A 992 38.45 63.87 -32.75
C ALA A 992 39.81 63.33 -32.25
N THR A 993 39.84 62.05 -31.92
CA THR A 993 41.06 61.28 -31.62
C THR A 993 41.37 60.25 -32.71
N ASP A 994 40.44 60.01 -33.65
CA ASP A 994 40.61 59.14 -34.83
C ASP A 994 40.34 59.92 -36.15
N PRO A 995 41.25 59.93 -37.14
CA PRO A 995 41.10 60.73 -38.36
C PRO A 995 39.95 60.30 -39.30
N GLY A 996 39.00 61.23 -39.54
CA GLY A 996 37.87 61.09 -40.47
C GLY A 996 37.93 62.02 -41.72
N GLU A 997 36.93 61.94 -42.62
CA GLU A 997 36.92 62.70 -43.89
C GLU A 997 36.69 64.23 -43.74
N CYS A 998 37.45 65.02 -44.52
CA CYS A 998 37.46 66.49 -44.51
C CYS A 998 36.82 67.13 -45.76
N ILE A 999 36.04 68.21 -45.59
CA ILE A 999 35.28 68.93 -46.64
C ILE A 999 35.76 70.39 -46.77
N TYR A 1000 35.94 70.90 -48.00
CA TYR A 1000 36.50 72.24 -48.28
C TYR A 1000 35.57 73.15 -49.13
N PRO A 1001 35.71 74.50 -49.07
CA PRO A 1001 34.88 75.43 -49.85
C PRO A 1001 35.25 75.48 -51.35
N LEU A 1002 34.32 75.95 -52.19
CA LEU A 1002 34.51 76.13 -53.65
C LEU A 1002 35.33 77.39 -53.97
N GLU A 1003 36.20 77.31 -54.98
CA GLU A 1003 37.11 78.40 -55.39
C GLU A 1003 36.34 79.71 -55.70
N GLY A 1004 36.69 80.81 -55.03
CA GLY A 1004 36.04 82.13 -55.17
C GLY A 1004 34.88 82.41 -54.20
N PHE A 1005 34.54 81.45 -53.33
CA PHE A 1005 33.48 81.56 -52.32
C PHE A 1005 33.99 81.17 -50.93
N ASP A 1006 33.37 81.70 -49.87
CA ASP A 1006 33.58 81.21 -48.51
C ASP A 1006 32.77 79.93 -48.21
N CYS A 1007 32.97 79.30 -47.04
CA CYS A 1007 32.23 78.10 -46.59
C CYS A 1007 30.69 78.34 -46.46
N GLN A 1008 30.20 79.56 -46.71
CA GLN A 1008 28.80 79.96 -46.68
C GLN A 1008 28.26 80.29 -48.08
N GLY A 1009 29.10 80.24 -49.12
CA GLY A 1009 28.71 80.44 -50.52
C GLY A 1009 28.56 81.91 -50.95
N VAL A 1010 29.23 82.86 -50.28
CA VAL A 1010 29.21 84.29 -50.64
C VAL A 1010 30.37 84.64 -51.57
N SER A 1011 30.07 85.37 -52.67
CA SER A 1011 31.09 85.81 -53.65
C SER A 1011 31.98 86.92 -53.08
N LEU A 1012 33.28 86.81 -53.32
CA LEU A 1012 34.30 87.74 -52.82
C LEU A 1012 34.58 88.93 -53.77
N CYS A 1013 33.90 89.06 -54.92
CA CYS A 1013 34.16 90.09 -55.93
C CYS A 1013 32.87 90.74 -56.53
N PRO A 1014 32.30 91.78 -55.90
CA PRO A 1014 30.96 92.27 -56.26
C PRO A 1014 30.85 93.11 -57.54
N LEU A 1015 31.97 93.64 -58.05
CA LEU A 1015 32.02 94.54 -59.22
C LEU A 1015 32.30 93.82 -60.56
N ASP A 1016 32.51 92.50 -60.51
CA ASP A 1016 32.52 91.63 -61.69
C ASP A 1016 31.06 91.23 -62.00
N LEU A 1017 30.41 92.04 -62.82
CA LEU A 1017 28.97 91.92 -63.08
C LEU A 1017 28.62 90.72 -63.95
N ASN A 1018 29.60 90.15 -64.65
CA ASN A 1018 29.42 88.99 -65.50
C ASN A 1018 30.01 87.69 -64.91
N ASN A 1019 30.63 87.76 -63.73
CA ASN A 1019 31.22 86.66 -62.96
C ASN A 1019 32.29 85.88 -63.74
N ASN A 1020 33.12 86.55 -64.55
CA ASN A 1020 34.24 85.92 -65.26
C ASN A 1020 35.59 86.01 -64.52
N GLY A 1021 35.59 86.52 -63.29
CA GLY A 1021 36.74 86.67 -62.41
C GLY A 1021 37.57 87.93 -62.63
N SER A 1022 37.14 88.86 -63.50
CA SER A 1022 37.91 90.06 -63.86
C SER A 1022 37.01 91.29 -64.04
N ILE A 1023 37.37 92.43 -63.43
CA ILE A 1023 36.66 93.70 -63.68
C ILE A 1023 37.22 94.33 -64.96
N GLU A 1024 36.55 94.16 -66.10
CA GLU A 1024 37.09 94.56 -67.40
C GLU A 1024 36.09 95.31 -68.31
N VAL A 1025 36.46 95.54 -69.59
CA VAL A 1025 35.66 96.37 -70.51
C VAL A 1025 34.23 95.82 -70.64
N SER A 1026 34.05 94.50 -70.57
CA SER A 1026 32.73 93.86 -70.65
C SER A 1026 31.79 94.33 -69.54
N ASP A 1027 32.28 94.47 -68.31
CA ASP A 1027 31.47 94.93 -67.18
C ASP A 1027 31.14 96.42 -67.30
N LEU A 1028 32.10 97.21 -67.78
CA LEU A 1028 31.85 98.62 -68.09
C LEU A 1028 30.81 98.79 -69.21
N LEU A 1029 30.80 97.88 -70.20
CA LEU A 1029 29.80 97.88 -71.27
C LEU A 1029 28.40 97.55 -70.75
N ILE A 1030 28.27 96.75 -69.70
CA ILE A 1030 26.99 96.49 -69.03
C ILE A 1030 26.46 97.77 -68.39
N ILE A 1031 27.30 98.51 -67.66
CA ILE A 1031 26.91 99.81 -67.07
C ILE A 1031 26.56 100.84 -68.15
N LEU A 1032 27.34 100.91 -69.24
CA LEU A 1032 27.06 101.82 -70.35
C LEU A 1032 25.77 101.47 -71.09
N SER A 1033 25.41 100.19 -71.18
CA SER A 1033 24.16 99.75 -71.79
C SER A 1033 22.93 100.17 -71.00
N ASP A 1034 23.08 100.30 -69.67
CA ASP A 1034 22.04 100.75 -68.75
C ASP A 1034 22.09 102.26 -68.48
N PHE A 1035 22.95 103.04 -69.16
CA PHE A 1035 23.16 104.44 -68.81
C PHE A 1035 21.88 105.30 -68.92
N GLY A 1036 21.48 105.91 -67.81
CA GLY A 1036 20.22 106.65 -67.66
C GLY A 1036 19.02 105.80 -67.22
N CYS A 1037 19.22 104.52 -66.89
CA CYS A 1037 18.21 103.65 -66.28
C CYS A 1037 17.89 104.11 -64.85
N THR A 1038 16.62 104.00 -64.44
CA THR A 1038 16.11 104.56 -63.17
C THR A 1038 15.34 103.57 -62.28
N SER A 1039 15.32 102.28 -62.63
CA SER A 1039 14.83 101.21 -61.74
C SER A 1039 15.28 99.83 -62.19
N GLY A 1040 15.80 99.00 -61.27
CA GLY A 1040 16.08 97.58 -61.49
C GLY A 1040 17.25 97.31 -62.46
N CYS A 1041 18.20 98.22 -62.51
CA CYS A 1041 19.31 98.20 -63.46
C CYS A 1041 20.45 97.38 -62.86
N ILE A 1042 21.04 96.46 -63.62
CA ILE A 1042 22.20 95.68 -63.18
C ILE A 1042 23.43 96.60 -63.09
N GLY A 1043 23.47 97.65 -63.91
CA GLY A 1043 24.54 98.65 -63.90
C GLY A 1043 24.52 99.65 -62.74
N ASP A 1044 23.55 99.60 -61.82
CA ASP A 1044 23.51 100.45 -60.61
C ASP A 1044 24.36 99.81 -59.50
N VAL A 1045 25.67 99.94 -59.65
CA VAL A 1045 26.65 99.30 -58.75
C VAL A 1045 26.81 100.01 -57.41
N ASN A 1046 26.29 101.24 -57.29
CA ASN A 1046 26.36 102.01 -56.06
C ASN A 1046 25.05 101.91 -55.24
N GLY A 1047 23.96 101.47 -55.88
CA GLY A 1047 22.68 101.19 -55.25
C GLY A 1047 21.83 102.44 -54.97
N ASP A 1048 22.09 103.56 -55.64
CA ASP A 1048 21.30 104.79 -55.52
C ASP A 1048 20.02 104.79 -56.36
N GLY A 1049 19.82 103.74 -57.16
CA GLY A 1049 18.64 103.46 -57.96
C GLY A 1049 18.73 103.98 -59.40
N VAL A 1050 19.81 104.68 -59.79
CA VAL A 1050 19.94 105.30 -61.11
C VAL A 1050 21.33 105.10 -61.71
N VAL A 1051 21.41 104.62 -62.96
CA VAL A 1051 22.72 104.43 -63.61
C VAL A 1051 23.20 105.75 -64.21
N THR A 1052 24.21 106.35 -63.60
CA THR A 1052 24.77 107.64 -63.99
C THR A 1052 26.29 107.57 -64.22
N VAL A 1053 26.91 108.73 -64.46
CA VAL A 1053 28.38 108.80 -64.58
C VAL A 1053 29.06 108.31 -63.29
N SER A 1054 28.38 108.39 -62.13
CA SER A 1054 28.94 107.92 -60.86
C SER A 1054 29.19 106.42 -60.86
N ASP A 1055 28.30 105.62 -61.45
CA ASP A 1055 28.42 104.16 -61.56
C ASP A 1055 29.52 103.74 -62.52
N ILE A 1056 29.65 104.48 -63.63
CA ILE A 1056 30.79 104.33 -64.53
C ILE A 1056 32.10 104.61 -63.79
N LEU A 1057 32.14 105.64 -62.95
CA LEU A 1057 33.35 105.97 -62.19
C LEU A 1057 33.67 104.91 -61.12
N ASN A 1058 32.66 104.27 -60.53
CA ASN A 1058 32.87 103.17 -59.57
C ASN A 1058 33.54 101.97 -60.23
N ILE A 1059 33.07 101.52 -61.40
CA ILE A 1059 33.74 100.41 -62.07
C ILE A 1059 35.12 100.80 -62.61
N LEU A 1060 35.26 102.03 -63.12
CA LEU A 1060 36.55 102.54 -63.59
C LEU A 1060 37.58 102.67 -62.47
N SER A 1061 37.15 102.85 -61.21
CA SER A 1061 38.04 102.95 -60.06
C SER A 1061 38.72 101.62 -59.70
N SER A 1062 38.15 100.50 -60.11
CA SER A 1062 38.66 99.14 -59.86
C SER A 1062 38.90 98.36 -61.15
N PHE A 1063 38.95 99.07 -62.28
CA PHE A 1063 39.07 98.48 -63.61
C PHE A 1063 40.46 97.86 -63.83
N GLY A 1064 40.49 96.57 -64.12
CA GLY A 1064 41.71 95.79 -64.31
C GLY A 1064 42.30 95.18 -63.03
N GLU A 1065 41.63 95.29 -61.88
CA GLU A 1065 42.01 94.56 -60.67
C GLU A 1065 41.48 93.10 -60.75
N PRO A 1066 42.32 92.07 -60.51
CA PRO A 1066 41.85 90.69 -60.46
C PRO A 1066 41.08 90.42 -59.16
N CYS A 1067 40.04 89.58 -59.22
CA CYS A 1067 39.30 89.16 -58.03
C CYS A 1067 40.19 88.31 -57.10
N PRO A 1068 40.17 88.52 -55.77
CA PRO A 1068 41.01 87.76 -54.84
C PRO A 1068 40.59 86.29 -54.76
N VAL A 1069 41.57 85.39 -54.87
CA VAL A 1069 41.44 83.96 -54.57
C VAL A 1069 41.78 83.80 -53.08
N LEU A 1070 40.91 83.14 -52.31
CA LEU A 1070 41.19 82.85 -50.89
C LEU A 1070 42.41 81.95 -50.73
#